data_AF-A0A139HUA7-F1
#
_entry.id   AF-A0A139HUA7-F1
#
_cell.length_a   1.000
_cell.length_b   1.000
_cell.length_c   1.000
_cell.angle_alpha   90.00
_cell.angle_beta   90.00
_cell.angle_gamma   90.00
#
_symmetry.space_group_name_H-M   'P 1'
#
loop_
_entity.id
_entity.type
_entity.pdbx_description
1 polymer ?
#
loop_
_entity_poly.entity_id
_entity_poly.type
_entity_poly.pdbx_seq_one_letter_code
_entity_poly.pdbx_strand_id
1 'polypeptide(L)'
;MSSQEPKYRYRNITNVDNGIRLVRLQPARPTQRISIMLEHSWLSRPEDGQKGHPPYAALSYTWGTSRQAKSILCDGRLLHVTETLHEALKRFRDQDHVITLWIDQICINQKNVPERNRQVRMMGRIFTGARRVLVWLGHDYGNSDKGMQLAEQLAAYCKRHRRSSFELHRTASNDLPQRGSERLTALSAILRRPWWLRTWVVQEVVLNPEVELVVGNKSISWDDLEVVIDLLEGPPSQDWLLDPTLSAWELPFSRINRIRKRLQQRSINNSNAMFQDASTSILEEPTELYQDTVVKDSRIDLLDLLLMSRNLEANDPSDKVYALVGLSNYELEPDYNQSTHGVFNEFARHTVGEATNIALTDEGRGKIHAKKPEAHKALVLLACAGCHNKLADLHSWAPDWTATLMSRPLVYDDRFCTGGDELEIDWDMDRGLVLCGKLFDTVHVAGTTNLAYEPDPTVANILIDKWWREAKTIAHQRAVHSPGMSQQSFETQYVINRIAEHGYYKGTNSIWTHAGSERRRSLLDEYDLGQHERDHDPQQTMTLGPTRGRVFFTTTTGYIGLAPHGTVEGDLVYIVLGSSVPYILRPRRGTDEQGFTLIGEAYVQGIMNGEALEINSWSFGDISIREKPAFTADHHKNLASPAVPYFTPLQDPPAGTALLVDGQKDVPKLFRPLKLRGLTLQNRIMLSPLCQYSAENGHYTMWHKTHIGGIVQRGPGLTCIEATAVTPQGRITPEDSGLWQDSQIGPLKEVVDFAHSQNQKIMIQLAHAGRKASTVAPWLSPGAIASEDIKGWPNEVYAPSAIAWNSQHATPKAMTLDDIAAFKTAFQDSVKRALQAGFDAIEIHNAHGYLLHEFLSPVSNQRSDKYGGTWENRVRLSLEIVEETRAIIPKDMPLFLRISATDWLENVEDIPESWTVDDTLKLAPLLAEKGVDLLDVSTGGTHPDQHPHVGPAYQAPFAIKVKQAVGSKMAVGAVGVIENAKLANDLLEKDGLDLIIVGRGFQKNPGLVFAWGDELGVHVNMPNQIRWGFGGRGKSAGKPVTEVPELIGTP
;
A
#
# COMPACT_ATOMS: atom_id res chain seq x y z
N MET A 1 -18.67 41.56 27.72
CA MET A 1 -18.75 40.15 28.18
C MET A 1 -19.55 39.36 27.16
N SER A 2 -18.89 38.67 26.22
CA SER A 2 -19.56 37.72 25.33
C SER A 2 -19.57 36.37 26.05
N SER A 3 -20.70 36.04 26.67
CA SER A 3 -20.93 34.71 27.23
C SER A 3 -20.97 33.71 26.08
N GLN A 4 -19.87 33.00 25.82
CA GLN A 4 -19.90 31.87 24.90
C GLN A 4 -20.84 30.81 25.49
N GLU A 5 -21.98 30.58 24.83
CA GLU A 5 -22.92 29.51 25.20
C GLU A 5 -22.14 28.17 25.29
N PRO A 6 -22.39 27.36 26.33
CA PRO A 6 -21.64 26.12 26.53
C PRO A 6 -21.87 25.13 25.37
N LYS A 7 -20.78 24.54 24.87
CA LYS A 7 -20.83 23.51 23.82
C LYS A 7 -21.47 22.22 24.35
N TYR A 8 -22.27 21.56 23.52
CA TYR A 8 -22.85 20.26 23.82
C TYR A 8 -21.76 19.20 23.99
N ARG A 9 -21.95 18.30 24.96
CA ARG A 9 -21.08 17.15 25.21
C ARG A 9 -21.94 15.91 25.27
N TYR A 10 -21.59 14.91 24.47
CA TYR A 10 -22.28 13.63 24.44
C TYR A 10 -22.17 12.90 25.78
N ARG A 11 -23.27 12.27 26.21
CA ARG A 11 -23.30 11.29 27.31
C ARG A 11 -23.04 9.90 26.75
N ASN A 12 -22.33 9.05 27.47
CA ASN A 12 -22.08 7.68 27.03
C ASN A 12 -23.38 6.88 26.92
N ILE A 13 -23.53 6.09 25.85
CA ILE A 13 -24.63 5.13 25.71
C ILE A 13 -24.36 3.99 26.70
N THR A 14 -25.35 3.67 27.54
CA THR A 14 -25.20 2.73 28.67
C THR A 14 -25.34 1.27 28.26
N ASN A 15 -26.17 0.96 27.26
CA ASN A 15 -26.29 -0.37 26.68
C ASN A 15 -25.50 -0.42 25.36
N VAL A 16 -24.37 -1.14 25.38
CA VAL A 16 -23.39 -1.12 24.30
C VAL A 16 -23.84 -1.85 23.03
N ASP A 17 -24.72 -2.84 23.13
CA ASP A 17 -25.11 -3.73 22.00
C ASP A 17 -26.46 -3.36 21.36
N ASN A 18 -27.25 -2.53 22.04
CA ASN A 18 -28.62 -2.22 21.63
C ASN A 18 -28.98 -0.73 21.79
N GLY A 19 -28.13 0.05 22.44
CA GLY A 19 -28.42 1.45 22.76
C GLY A 19 -28.22 2.39 21.58
N ILE A 20 -29.18 3.27 21.36
CA ILE A 20 -29.13 4.34 20.36
C ILE A 20 -29.51 5.68 21.00
N ARG A 21 -29.33 6.78 20.27
CA ARG A 21 -29.92 8.08 20.62
C ARG A 21 -30.97 8.48 19.60
N LEU A 22 -32.01 9.17 20.05
CA LEU A 22 -33.07 9.73 19.21
C LEU A 22 -33.15 11.24 19.42
N VAL A 23 -33.32 11.96 18.32
CA VAL A 23 -33.52 13.40 18.29
C VAL A 23 -34.99 13.71 18.45
N ARG A 24 -35.36 14.43 19.50
CA ARG A 24 -36.68 15.05 19.67
C ARG A 24 -36.62 16.50 19.19
N LEU A 25 -36.98 16.70 17.93
CA LEU A 25 -37.01 18.01 17.28
C LEU A 25 -38.19 18.83 17.85
N GLN A 26 -37.88 19.94 18.50
CA GLN A 26 -38.88 20.75 19.20
C GLN A 26 -39.71 21.60 18.24
N PRO A 27 -41.03 21.74 18.47
CA PRO A 27 -41.88 22.60 17.68
C PRO A 27 -41.50 24.07 17.83
N ALA A 28 -41.42 24.79 16.71
CA ALA A 28 -41.11 26.22 16.70
C ALA A 28 -41.43 26.86 15.34
N ARG A 29 -41.61 28.19 15.34
CA ARG A 29 -41.83 28.96 14.09
C ARG A 29 -40.59 28.89 13.19
N PRO A 30 -40.74 28.97 11.84
CA PRO A 30 -39.62 28.87 10.88
C PRO A 30 -38.43 29.79 11.17
N THR A 31 -38.69 30.99 11.69
CA THR A 31 -37.67 32.01 12.03
C THR A 31 -36.92 31.73 13.33
N GLN A 32 -37.47 30.90 14.22
CA GLN A 32 -36.84 30.57 15.49
C GLN A 32 -35.70 29.55 15.29
N ARG A 33 -34.67 29.68 16.13
CA ARG A 33 -33.53 28.77 16.18
C ARG A 33 -34.00 27.33 16.39
N ILE A 34 -33.35 26.38 15.72
CA ILE A 34 -33.67 24.96 15.87
C ILE A 34 -33.21 24.48 17.25
N SER A 35 -34.13 23.84 17.98
CA SER A 35 -33.85 23.20 19.26
C SER A 35 -34.24 21.74 19.21
N ILE A 36 -33.40 20.88 19.78
CA ILE A 36 -33.59 19.45 19.88
C ILE A 36 -33.31 18.99 21.32
N MET A 37 -33.93 17.89 21.72
CA MET A 37 -33.51 17.10 22.87
C MET A 37 -32.94 15.76 22.41
N LEU A 38 -31.86 15.29 23.03
CA LEU A 38 -31.25 14.00 22.68
C LEU A 38 -31.58 12.95 23.74
N GLU A 39 -32.40 11.96 23.36
CA GLU A 39 -32.90 10.92 24.26
C GLU A 39 -32.18 9.59 24.02
N HIS A 40 -31.77 8.90 25.09
CA HIS A 40 -31.24 7.54 24.98
C HIS A 40 -32.39 6.54 24.81
N SER A 41 -32.24 5.61 23.87
CA SER A 41 -33.24 4.60 23.52
C SER A 41 -32.55 3.27 23.15
N TRP A 42 -33.31 2.27 22.72
CA TRP A 42 -32.83 0.91 22.41
C TRP A 42 -33.61 0.27 21.26
N LEU A 43 -32.95 -0.51 20.40
CA LEU A 43 -33.60 -1.11 19.22
C LEU A 43 -34.52 -2.27 19.59
N SER A 44 -34.13 -3.12 20.53
CA SER A 44 -34.95 -4.22 21.08
C SER A 44 -35.45 -3.92 22.49
N ARG A 45 -36.63 -4.44 22.89
CA ARG A 45 -37.12 -4.34 24.28
C ARG A 45 -36.11 -5.00 25.24
N PRO A 46 -35.72 -4.35 26.35
CA PRO A 46 -34.95 -5.00 27.41
C PRO A 46 -35.77 -6.13 28.04
N GLU A 47 -35.11 -7.22 28.45
CA GLU A 47 -35.74 -8.35 29.14
C GLU A 47 -36.48 -7.94 30.43
N ASP A 48 -36.13 -6.78 31.01
CA ASP A 48 -36.67 -6.22 32.25
C ASP A 48 -38.03 -5.47 32.13
N GLY A 49 -38.85 -5.76 31.11
CA GLY A 49 -40.25 -5.28 31.07
C GLY A 49 -40.45 -3.77 30.85
N GLN A 50 -39.43 -3.02 30.41
CA GLN A 50 -39.57 -1.61 30.04
C GLN A 50 -40.28 -1.42 28.68
N LYS A 51 -40.99 -0.30 28.51
CA LYS A 51 -41.67 0.07 27.24
C LYS A 51 -40.65 0.08 26.09
N GLY A 52 -41.04 -0.42 24.91
CA GLY A 52 -40.21 -0.40 23.70
C GLY A 52 -39.86 1.03 23.27
N HIS A 53 -38.95 1.19 22.30
CA HIS A 53 -38.56 2.52 21.84
C HIS A 53 -39.76 3.33 21.31
N PRO A 54 -39.76 4.67 21.46
CA PRO A 54 -40.74 5.50 20.80
C PRO A 54 -40.62 5.32 19.26
N PRO A 55 -41.74 5.36 18.51
CA PRO A 55 -41.69 5.36 17.05
C PRO A 55 -40.86 6.54 16.55
N TYR A 56 -39.92 6.29 15.65
CA TYR A 56 -39.07 7.32 15.05
C TYR A 56 -39.01 7.15 13.52
N ALA A 57 -38.68 8.23 12.82
CA ALA A 57 -38.27 8.16 11.41
C ALA A 57 -36.74 8.26 11.31
N ALA A 58 -36.12 7.52 10.41
CA ALA A 58 -34.70 7.68 10.12
C ALA A 58 -34.52 8.71 9.01
N LEU A 59 -33.61 9.66 9.18
CA LEU A 59 -33.30 10.67 8.18
C LEU A 59 -32.07 10.23 7.36
N SER A 60 -32.24 10.17 6.05
CA SER A 60 -31.20 9.91 5.07
C SER A 60 -30.98 11.17 4.21
N TYR A 61 -29.74 11.63 4.08
CA TYR A 61 -29.40 12.87 3.37
C TYR A 61 -27.92 12.91 3.01
N THR A 62 -27.54 13.75 2.04
CA THR A 62 -26.12 13.97 1.72
C THR A 62 -25.46 14.85 2.77
N TRP A 63 -24.39 14.35 3.38
CA TRP A 63 -23.55 15.17 4.23
C TRP A 63 -22.90 16.28 3.41
N GLY A 64 -23.19 17.54 3.73
CA GLY A 64 -22.50 18.69 3.16
C GLY A 64 -21.09 18.86 3.73
N THR A 65 -20.32 19.78 3.16
CA THR A 65 -18.97 20.06 3.69
C THR A 65 -19.02 20.75 5.06
N SER A 66 -18.05 20.46 5.93
CA SER A 66 -17.95 21.07 7.28
C SER A 66 -17.64 22.57 7.27
N ARG A 67 -17.25 23.12 6.12
CA ARG A 67 -16.92 24.54 5.93
C ARG A 67 -18.11 25.48 6.12
N GLN A 68 -19.34 24.96 6.09
CA GLN A 68 -20.59 25.73 6.24
C GLN A 68 -21.43 25.26 7.45
N ALA A 69 -20.80 24.78 8.52
CA ALA A 69 -21.52 24.29 9.70
C ALA A 69 -22.44 25.35 10.33
N LYS A 70 -23.69 24.99 10.61
CA LYS A 70 -24.69 25.81 11.32
C LYS A 70 -24.80 25.34 12.77
N SER A 71 -25.34 26.20 13.64
CA SER A 71 -25.42 25.92 15.08
C SER A 71 -26.86 25.77 15.55
N ILE A 72 -27.21 24.62 16.12
CA ILE A 72 -28.50 24.33 16.75
C ILE A 72 -28.36 24.22 18.27
N LEU A 73 -29.48 24.23 19.00
CA LEU A 73 -29.51 23.98 20.44
C LEU A 73 -29.87 22.52 20.73
N CYS A 74 -28.95 21.76 21.31
CA CYS A 74 -29.14 20.39 21.78
C CYS A 74 -29.11 20.39 23.32
N ASP A 75 -30.23 20.01 23.97
CA ASP A 75 -30.39 20.06 25.42
C ASP A 75 -30.00 21.44 26.02
N GLY A 76 -30.37 22.51 25.31
CA GLY A 76 -30.04 23.90 25.68
C GLY A 76 -28.58 24.32 25.43
N ARG A 77 -27.76 23.49 24.79
CA ARG A 77 -26.33 23.75 24.50
C ARG A 77 -26.04 23.78 23.01
N LEU A 78 -24.93 24.42 22.61
CA LEU A 78 -24.55 24.55 21.20
C LEU A 78 -24.07 23.22 20.60
N LEU A 79 -24.72 22.77 19.53
CA LEU A 79 -24.26 21.68 18.67
C LEU A 79 -24.12 22.17 17.22
N HIS A 80 -23.01 21.82 16.56
CA HIS A 80 -22.78 22.15 15.16
C HIS A 80 -23.23 21.00 14.25
N VAL A 81 -23.92 21.36 13.17
CA VAL A 81 -24.45 20.45 12.14
C VAL A 81 -24.14 20.98 10.75
N THR A 82 -24.11 20.12 9.73
CA THR A 82 -23.92 20.55 8.33
C THR A 82 -25.09 21.42 7.86
N GLU A 83 -24.84 22.27 6.86
CA GLU A 83 -25.90 23.11 6.26
C GLU A 83 -27.06 22.26 5.73
N THR A 84 -26.74 21.16 5.03
CA THR A 84 -27.74 20.21 4.51
C THR A 84 -28.62 19.61 5.61
N LEU A 85 -28.03 19.28 6.78
CA LEU A 85 -28.80 18.77 7.91
C LEU A 85 -29.64 19.88 8.55
N HIS A 86 -29.10 21.07 8.70
CA HIS A 86 -29.83 22.20 9.26
C HIS A 86 -31.06 22.56 8.40
N GLU A 87 -30.94 22.50 7.07
CA GLU A 87 -32.05 22.65 6.13
C GLU A 87 -33.08 21.53 6.26
N ALA A 88 -32.64 20.27 6.34
CA ALA A 88 -33.52 19.13 6.58
C ALA A 88 -34.30 19.30 7.90
N LEU A 89 -33.62 19.66 8.99
CA LEU A 89 -34.25 19.90 10.30
C LEU A 89 -35.27 21.04 10.23
N LYS A 90 -34.99 22.12 9.49
CA LYS A 90 -35.97 23.20 9.27
C LYS A 90 -37.20 22.70 8.51
N ARG A 91 -37.00 21.88 7.49
CA ARG A 91 -38.06 21.35 6.64
C ARG A 91 -38.95 20.36 7.40
N PHE A 92 -38.35 19.50 8.21
CA PHE A 92 -39.09 18.48 8.93
C PHE A 92 -39.71 19.01 10.21
N ARG A 93 -39.20 20.08 10.84
CA ARG A 93 -39.78 20.66 12.06
C ARG A 93 -41.25 21.06 11.88
N ASP A 94 -42.12 20.50 12.72
CA ASP A 94 -43.53 20.87 12.82
C ASP A 94 -43.71 22.11 13.73
N GLN A 95 -44.82 22.83 13.57
CA GLN A 95 -45.09 24.02 14.38
C GLN A 95 -45.67 23.69 15.77
N ASP A 96 -46.35 22.56 15.89
CA ASP A 96 -47.16 22.22 17.06
C ASP A 96 -46.73 20.89 17.72
N HIS A 97 -46.06 20.01 16.98
CA HIS A 97 -45.71 18.67 17.42
C HIS A 97 -44.20 18.43 17.49
N VAL A 98 -43.77 17.65 18.49
CA VAL A 98 -42.39 17.14 18.56
C VAL A 98 -42.23 15.99 17.57
N ILE A 99 -41.16 16.01 16.80
CA ILE A 99 -40.83 14.94 15.86
C ILE A 99 -39.63 14.16 16.37
N THR A 100 -39.76 12.83 16.38
CA THR A 100 -38.69 11.92 16.79
C THR A 100 -37.97 11.40 15.54
N LEU A 101 -36.68 11.72 15.43
CA LEU A 101 -35.83 11.33 14.32
C LEU A 101 -34.60 10.56 14.81
N TRP A 102 -34.12 9.61 14.00
CA TRP A 102 -32.75 9.14 14.10
C TRP A 102 -31.92 9.78 12.99
N ILE A 103 -30.78 10.38 13.36
CA ILE A 103 -29.93 11.18 12.47
C ILE A 103 -28.48 10.85 12.79
N ASP A 104 -27.76 10.18 11.89
CA ASP A 104 -26.37 9.73 12.08
C ASP A 104 -25.41 10.79 12.64
N GLN A 105 -25.43 12.03 12.10
CA GLN A 105 -24.55 13.12 12.52
C GLN A 105 -24.79 13.60 13.96
N ILE A 106 -25.99 13.37 14.51
CA ILE A 106 -26.39 13.83 15.85
C ILE A 106 -26.52 12.66 16.84
N CYS A 107 -27.06 11.53 16.41
CA CYS A 107 -27.32 10.39 17.29
C CYS A 107 -26.03 9.64 17.63
N ILE A 108 -25.03 9.70 16.75
CA ILE A 108 -23.72 9.08 16.92
C ILE A 108 -22.70 10.16 17.29
N ASN A 109 -21.92 9.90 18.34
CA ASN A 109 -20.76 10.72 18.67
C ASN A 109 -19.62 10.42 17.68
N GLN A 110 -19.61 11.15 16.57
CA GLN A 110 -18.65 10.99 15.47
C GLN A 110 -17.18 11.10 15.90
N LYS A 111 -16.89 11.68 17.07
CA LYS A 111 -15.53 11.81 17.63
C LYS A 111 -15.09 10.64 18.51
N ASN A 112 -16.02 9.77 18.90
CA ASN A 112 -15.74 8.57 19.69
C ASN A 112 -15.75 7.37 18.75
N VAL A 113 -14.58 6.96 18.26
CA VAL A 113 -14.44 5.86 17.29
C VAL A 113 -15.07 4.56 17.80
N PRO A 114 -14.84 4.11 19.07
CA PRO A 114 -15.54 2.94 19.60
C PRO A 114 -17.07 3.05 19.52
N GLU A 115 -17.64 4.22 19.81
CA GLU A 115 -19.08 4.44 19.67
C GLU A 115 -19.51 4.43 18.20
N ARG A 116 -18.77 5.10 17.31
CA ARG A 116 -19.03 5.12 15.86
C ARG A 116 -19.04 3.71 15.29
N ASN A 117 -18.01 2.91 15.54
CA ASN A 117 -17.90 1.52 15.09
C ASN A 117 -19.13 0.70 15.50
N ARG A 118 -19.54 0.79 16.79
CA ARG A 118 -20.73 0.10 17.31
C ARG A 118 -22.03 0.58 16.65
N GLN A 119 -22.22 1.89 16.51
CA GLN A 119 -23.43 2.42 15.88
C GLN A 119 -23.50 2.06 14.38
N VAL A 120 -22.36 2.07 13.68
CA VAL A 120 -22.25 1.65 12.27
C VAL A 120 -22.66 0.18 12.11
N ARG A 121 -22.17 -0.70 12.99
CA ARG A 121 -22.59 -2.12 13.02
C ARG A 121 -24.11 -2.28 13.16
N MET A 122 -24.78 -1.38 13.87
CA MET A 122 -26.23 -1.43 14.10
C MET A 122 -27.07 -0.71 13.04
N MET A 123 -26.46 -0.05 12.04
CA MET A 123 -27.17 0.75 11.04
C MET A 123 -28.33 -0.02 10.40
N GLY A 124 -28.12 -1.27 9.99
CA GLY A 124 -29.18 -2.08 9.40
C GLY A 124 -30.39 -2.21 10.32
N ARG A 125 -30.17 -2.56 11.59
CA ARG A 125 -31.25 -2.65 12.60
C ARG A 125 -31.91 -1.30 12.88
N ILE A 126 -31.16 -0.20 12.82
CA ILE A 126 -31.69 1.17 13.02
C ILE A 126 -32.65 1.54 11.89
N PHE A 127 -32.29 1.29 10.63
CA PHE A 127 -33.14 1.62 9.48
C PHE A 127 -34.33 0.65 9.35
N THR A 128 -34.14 -0.64 9.64
CA THR A 128 -35.24 -1.62 9.72
C THR A 128 -36.23 -1.26 10.84
N GLY A 129 -35.75 -0.82 12.01
CA GLY A 129 -36.60 -0.47 13.16
C GLY A 129 -37.32 0.88 13.07
N ALA A 130 -36.99 1.70 12.06
CA ALA A 130 -37.64 2.98 11.84
C ALA A 130 -39.07 2.79 11.29
N ARG A 131 -40.00 3.68 11.67
CA ARG A 131 -41.37 3.67 11.14
C ARG A 131 -41.40 3.96 9.63
N ARG A 132 -40.48 4.81 9.18
CA ARG A 132 -40.25 5.19 7.78
C ARG A 132 -38.86 5.81 7.65
N VAL A 133 -38.35 5.86 6.43
CA VAL A 133 -37.12 6.57 6.07
C VAL A 133 -37.48 7.82 5.28
N LEU A 134 -37.00 8.96 5.76
CA LEU A 134 -37.14 10.25 5.09
C LEU A 134 -35.86 10.54 4.32
N VAL A 135 -35.93 10.60 3.00
CA VAL A 135 -34.80 10.93 2.13
C VAL A 135 -34.87 12.41 1.77
N TRP A 136 -33.93 13.20 2.30
CA TRP A 136 -33.83 14.63 1.98
C TRP A 136 -32.85 14.88 0.84
N LEU A 137 -33.38 15.30 -0.30
CA LEU A 137 -32.59 15.60 -1.50
C LEU A 137 -32.16 17.08 -1.58
N GLY A 138 -32.62 17.95 -0.68
CA GLY A 138 -32.30 19.38 -0.66
C GLY A 138 -33.45 20.30 -1.11
N HIS A 139 -33.21 21.62 -1.07
CA HIS A 139 -34.18 22.63 -1.48
C HIS A 139 -34.58 22.57 -2.97
N ASP A 140 -35.60 23.36 -3.31
CA ASP A 140 -36.04 23.59 -4.69
C ASP A 140 -35.01 24.46 -5.42
N TYR A 141 -34.21 23.84 -6.29
CA TYR A 141 -33.26 24.50 -7.18
C TYR A 141 -33.58 24.14 -8.64
N GLY A 142 -33.29 25.04 -9.59
CA GLY A 142 -33.31 24.71 -11.03
C GLY A 142 -34.61 24.05 -11.53
N ASN A 143 -35.78 24.55 -11.11
CA ASN A 143 -37.11 24.02 -11.44
C ASN A 143 -37.46 22.62 -10.88
N SER A 144 -36.81 22.19 -9.79
CA SER A 144 -37.09 20.88 -9.18
C SER A 144 -38.57 20.70 -8.74
N ASP A 145 -39.27 21.78 -8.42
CA ASP A 145 -40.70 21.78 -8.14
C ASP A 145 -41.53 21.28 -9.34
N LYS A 146 -41.19 21.74 -10.56
CA LYS A 146 -41.81 21.29 -11.81
C LYS A 146 -41.46 19.83 -12.12
N GLY A 147 -40.25 19.40 -11.78
CA GLY A 147 -39.82 18.00 -11.90
C GLY A 147 -40.61 17.06 -10.98
N MET A 148 -40.81 17.45 -9.71
CA MET A 148 -41.62 16.70 -8.76
C MET A 148 -43.10 16.65 -9.15
N GLN A 149 -43.66 17.75 -9.66
CA GLN A 149 -45.03 17.77 -10.20
C GLN A 149 -45.19 16.80 -11.38
N LEU A 150 -44.19 16.72 -12.26
CA LEU A 150 -44.20 15.76 -13.36
C LEU A 150 -44.16 14.32 -12.83
N ALA A 151 -43.31 14.01 -11.84
CA ALA A 151 -43.27 12.69 -11.23
C ALA A 151 -44.62 12.29 -10.59
N GLU A 152 -45.26 13.20 -9.86
CA GLU A 152 -46.61 13.01 -9.29
C GLU A 152 -47.64 12.72 -10.40
N GLN A 153 -47.61 13.47 -11.51
CA GLN A 153 -48.51 13.29 -12.65
C GLN A 153 -48.31 11.92 -13.33
N LEU A 154 -47.05 11.53 -13.56
CA LEU A 154 -46.71 10.24 -14.17
C LEU A 154 -47.11 9.06 -13.27
N ALA A 155 -46.83 9.14 -11.97
CA ALA A 155 -47.24 8.11 -11.01
C ALA A 155 -48.78 7.95 -10.95
N ALA A 156 -49.51 9.07 -10.87
CA ALA A 156 -50.97 9.06 -10.85
C ALA A 156 -51.56 8.49 -12.17
N TYR A 157 -50.93 8.80 -13.30
CA TYR A 157 -51.31 8.26 -14.60
C TYR A 157 -51.15 6.74 -14.64
N CYS A 158 -49.97 6.21 -14.27
CA CYS A 158 -49.70 4.78 -14.27
C CYS A 158 -50.64 4.01 -13.32
N LYS A 159 -50.89 4.54 -12.11
CA LYS A 159 -51.83 3.96 -11.15
C LYS A 159 -53.26 3.91 -11.69
N ARG A 160 -53.73 4.98 -12.33
CA ARG A 160 -55.09 5.06 -12.89
C ARG A 160 -55.31 4.04 -14.02
N HIS A 161 -54.29 3.77 -14.82
CA HIS A 161 -54.40 2.91 -15.99
C HIS A 161 -53.90 1.47 -15.78
N ARG A 162 -53.29 1.15 -14.62
CA ARG A 162 -52.68 -0.16 -14.31
C ARG A 162 -51.73 -0.66 -15.41
N ARG A 163 -50.87 0.22 -15.93
CA ARG A 163 -49.91 -0.10 -17.00
C ARG A 163 -48.48 0.09 -16.52
N SER A 164 -47.59 -0.80 -16.93
CA SER A 164 -46.14 -0.74 -16.73
C SER A 164 -45.37 -0.24 -17.96
N SER A 165 -46.04 0.05 -19.07
CA SER A 165 -45.42 0.54 -20.30
C SER A 165 -46.37 1.43 -21.13
N PHE A 166 -45.80 2.31 -21.98
CA PHE A 166 -46.54 3.20 -22.88
C PHE A 166 -46.88 2.51 -24.21
N GLU A 167 -48.18 2.35 -24.50
CA GLU A 167 -48.66 2.27 -25.89
C GLU A 167 -49.20 3.64 -26.28
N LEU A 168 -48.36 4.47 -26.92
CA LEU A 168 -48.66 5.88 -27.21
C LEU A 168 -49.44 6.09 -28.51
N HIS A 169 -50.21 5.12 -29.01
CA HIS A 169 -50.98 5.32 -30.25
C HIS A 169 -52.38 5.92 -30.07
N ARG A 170 -52.79 6.26 -28.84
CA ARG A 170 -53.93 7.13 -28.60
C ARG A 170 -53.71 7.93 -27.33
N THR A 171 -53.26 9.18 -27.43
CA THR A 171 -53.68 10.30 -26.56
C THR A 171 -52.89 11.57 -26.88
N ALA A 172 -53.40 12.34 -27.84
CA ALA A 172 -53.17 13.79 -27.88
C ALA A 172 -53.97 14.53 -26.78
N SER A 173 -54.33 13.84 -25.69
CA SER A 173 -55.33 14.26 -24.70
C SER A 173 -54.88 14.14 -23.23
N ASN A 174 -53.59 13.88 -22.94
CA ASN A 174 -53.11 13.54 -21.58
C ASN A 174 -52.05 14.49 -20.98
N ASP A 175 -51.84 15.70 -21.51
CA ASP A 175 -50.96 16.74 -20.90
C ASP A 175 -49.50 16.29 -20.57
N LEU A 176 -48.96 15.30 -21.29
CA LEU A 176 -47.58 14.84 -21.10
C LEU A 176 -46.58 15.74 -21.85
N PRO A 177 -45.44 16.08 -21.23
CA PRO A 177 -44.49 17.02 -21.82
C PRO A 177 -43.68 16.43 -22.99
N GLN A 178 -43.40 17.25 -24.02
CA GLN A 178 -42.56 16.90 -25.17
C GLN A 178 -41.06 16.84 -24.82
N ARG A 179 -40.25 16.25 -25.73
CA ARG A 179 -38.78 16.16 -25.64
C ARG A 179 -38.16 17.52 -25.29
N GLY A 180 -37.18 17.52 -24.39
CA GLY A 180 -36.45 18.73 -24.00
C GLY A 180 -37.29 19.72 -23.19
N SER A 181 -38.48 19.33 -22.71
CA SER A 181 -39.24 20.18 -21.79
C SER A 181 -38.45 20.45 -20.51
N GLU A 182 -38.59 21.66 -20.00
CA GLU A 182 -37.99 22.09 -18.73
C GLU A 182 -38.39 21.16 -17.56
N ARG A 183 -39.59 20.55 -17.59
CA ARG A 183 -40.06 19.62 -16.56
C ARG A 183 -39.30 18.28 -16.58
N LEU A 184 -39.03 17.75 -17.78
CA LEU A 184 -38.26 16.52 -17.95
C LEU A 184 -36.79 16.74 -17.55
N THR A 185 -36.19 17.86 -17.96
CA THR A 185 -34.83 18.23 -17.54
C THR A 185 -34.74 18.40 -16.01
N ALA A 186 -35.77 18.98 -15.38
CA ALA A 186 -35.83 19.10 -13.92
C ALA A 186 -35.93 17.75 -13.20
N LEU A 187 -36.79 16.84 -13.68
CA LEU A 187 -36.88 15.47 -13.14
C LEU A 187 -35.55 14.72 -13.29
N SER A 188 -34.91 14.85 -14.45
CA SER A 188 -33.58 14.33 -14.76
C SER A 188 -32.51 14.81 -13.77
N ALA A 189 -32.55 16.10 -13.39
CA ALA A 189 -31.63 16.69 -12.43
C ALA A 189 -31.86 16.19 -11.00
N ILE A 190 -33.12 15.96 -10.59
CA ILE A 190 -33.45 15.38 -9.27
C ILE A 190 -32.87 13.98 -9.12
N LEU A 191 -32.98 13.15 -10.18
CA LEU A 191 -32.50 11.76 -10.22
C LEU A 191 -30.97 11.64 -10.32
N ARG A 192 -30.27 12.78 -10.47
CA ARG A 192 -28.81 12.88 -10.48
C ARG A 192 -28.23 13.66 -9.31
N ARG A 193 -29.06 14.03 -8.33
CA ARG A 193 -28.57 14.70 -7.12
C ARG A 193 -27.56 13.81 -6.38
N PRO A 194 -26.55 14.39 -5.70
CA PRO A 194 -25.44 13.64 -5.09
C PRO A 194 -25.84 12.51 -4.13
N TRP A 195 -27.03 12.59 -3.53
CA TRP A 195 -27.54 11.56 -2.63
C TRP A 195 -27.57 10.17 -3.29
N TRP A 196 -28.02 10.11 -4.55
CA TRP A 196 -28.17 8.89 -5.33
C TRP A 196 -26.87 8.10 -5.56
N LEU A 197 -25.73 8.78 -5.45
CA LEU A 197 -24.43 8.18 -5.70
C LEU A 197 -23.85 7.53 -4.43
N ARG A 198 -24.36 7.79 -3.23
CA ARG A 198 -23.74 7.32 -1.97
C ARG A 198 -23.95 5.82 -1.74
N THR A 199 -22.91 5.08 -1.38
CA THR A 199 -23.00 3.64 -1.03
C THR A 199 -23.94 3.39 0.16
N TRP A 200 -23.94 4.28 1.16
CA TRP A 200 -24.82 4.18 2.33
C TRP A 200 -26.31 4.13 1.99
N VAL A 201 -26.72 4.67 0.84
CA VAL A 201 -28.14 4.67 0.44
C VAL A 201 -28.68 3.26 0.34
N VAL A 202 -27.86 2.29 -0.05
CA VAL A 202 -28.29 0.88 -0.15
C VAL A 202 -28.86 0.41 1.19
N GLN A 203 -28.14 0.62 2.30
CA GLN A 203 -28.63 0.22 3.62
C GLN A 203 -29.77 1.12 4.12
N GLU A 204 -29.73 2.42 3.79
CA GLU A 204 -30.72 3.40 4.22
C GLU A 204 -32.11 3.14 3.62
N VAL A 205 -32.21 2.68 2.36
CA VAL A 205 -33.51 2.50 1.69
C VAL A 205 -33.90 1.06 1.40
N VAL A 206 -32.98 0.11 1.31
CA VAL A 206 -33.36 -1.26 0.94
C VAL A 206 -34.10 -1.97 2.07
N LEU A 207 -33.76 -1.67 3.32
CA LEU A 207 -34.25 -2.39 4.50
C LEU A 207 -35.62 -1.95 5.01
N ASN A 208 -36.08 -0.76 4.65
CA ASN A 208 -37.35 -0.22 5.11
C ASN A 208 -38.37 -0.18 3.95
N PRO A 209 -39.57 -0.77 4.09
CA PRO A 209 -40.58 -0.72 3.04
C PRO A 209 -41.10 0.72 2.82
N GLU A 210 -41.17 1.52 3.89
CA GLU A 210 -41.74 2.87 3.89
C GLU A 210 -40.65 3.94 3.68
N VAL A 211 -40.39 4.29 2.43
CA VAL A 211 -39.39 5.29 2.06
C VAL A 211 -40.04 6.46 1.32
N GLU A 212 -39.82 7.67 1.81
CA GLU A 212 -40.37 8.91 1.26
C GLU A 212 -39.22 9.84 0.83
N LEU A 213 -39.19 10.21 -0.45
CA LEU A 213 -38.23 11.16 -0.99
C LEU A 213 -38.80 12.57 -0.95
N VAL A 214 -38.00 13.52 -0.48
CA VAL A 214 -38.42 14.90 -0.23
C VAL A 214 -37.47 15.86 -0.94
N VAL A 215 -38.04 16.74 -1.78
CA VAL A 215 -37.35 17.84 -2.46
C VAL A 215 -38.12 19.12 -2.16
N GLY A 216 -37.47 20.07 -1.50
CA GLY A 216 -38.13 21.31 -1.07
C GLY A 216 -39.40 21.02 -0.27
N ASN A 217 -40.56 21.44 -0.79
CA ASN A 217 -41.87 21.22 -0.15
C ASN A 217 -42.64 20.01 -0.69
N LYS A 218 -42.11 19.30 -1.68
CA LYS A 218 -42.76 18.17 -2.34
C LYS A 218 -42.19 16.83 -1.86
N SER A 219 -42.99 15.78 -1.91
CA SER A 219 -42.53 14.42 -1.63
C SER A 219 -43.15 13.39 -2.55
N ILE A 220 -42.47 12.27 -2.72
CA ILE A 220 -42.93 11.10 -3.48
C ILE A 220 -42.50 9.84 -2.75
N SER A 221 -43.35 8.80 -2.71
CA SER A 221 -42.95 7.50 -2.15
C SER A 221 -41.99 6.77 -3.09
N TRP A 222 -41.20 5.85 -2.53
CA TRP A 222 -40.32 5.01 -3.34
C TRP A 222 -41.08 4.19 -4.39
N ASP A 223 -42.23 3.61 -4.01
CA ASP A 223 -43.06 2.82 -4.92
C ASP A 223 -43.62 3.67 -6.07
N ASP A 224 -43.99 4.92 -5.80
CA ASP A 224 -44.48 5.84 -6.84
C ASP A 224 -43.35 6.25 -7.77
N LEU A 225 -42.15 6.47 -7.21
CA LEU A 225 -40.96 6.77 -8.00
C LEU A 225 -40.54 5.58 -8.86
N GLU A 226 -40.60 4.36 -8.34
CA GLU A 226 -40.33 3.13 -9.10
C GLU A 226 -41.21 3.05 -10.34
N VAL A 227 -42.52 3.27 -10.19
CA VAL A 227 -43.46 3.28 -11.31
C VAL A 227 -43.10 4.35 -12.35
N VAL A 228 -42.60 5.51 -11.90
CA VAL A 228 -42.13 6.58 -12.80
C VAL A 228 -40.84 6.20 -13.52
N ILE A 229 -39.90 5.53 -12.85
CA ILE A 229 -38.63 5.12 -13.47
C ILE A 229 -38.84 3.96 -14.45
N ASP A 230 -39.64 2.96 -14.11
CA ASP A 230 -39.98 1.85 -15.01
C ASP A 230 -40.60 2.40 -16.32
N LEU A 231 -41.37 3.50 -16.22
CA LEU A 231 -41.91 4.21 -17.37
C LEU A 231 -40.83 4.92 -18.21
N LEU A 232 -39.81 5.51 -17.57
CA LEU A 232 -38.71 6.22 -18.22
C LEU A 232 -37.67 5.28 -18.85
N GLU A 233 -37.47 4.08 -18.28
CA GLU A 233 -36.49 3.08 -18.73
C GLU A 233 -37.09 1.98 -19.65
N GLY A 234 -38.41 1.88 -19.76
CA GLY A 234 -39.08 0.95 -20.68
C GLY A 234 -38.80 1.25 -22.18
N PRO A 235 -39.03 0.28 -23.10
CA PRO A 235 -38.76 0.48 -24.53
C PRO A 235 -39.54 1.70 -25.05
N PRO A 236 -38.86 2.74 -25.56
CA PRO A 236 -39.55 3.96 -25.98
C PRO A 236 -40.37 3.66 -27.23
N SER A 237 -41.67 3.99 -27.21
CA SER A 237 -42.45 4.10 -28.45
C SER A 237 -41.78 5.15 -29.35
N GLN A 238 -41.73 4.95 -30.67
CA GLN A 238 -41.10 5.90 -31.62
C GLN A 238 -41.62 7.35 -31.48
N ASP A 239 -42.81 7.53 -30.91
CA ASP A 239 -43.48 8.82 -30.70
C ASP A 239 -43.14 9.52 -29.37
N TRP A 240 -42.46 8.83 -28.43
CA TRP A 240 -41.99 9.40 -27.16
C TRP A 240 -40.47 9.43 -27.15
N LEU A 241 -39.89 10.36 -27.91
CA LEU A 241 -38.46 10.65 -27.83
C LEU A 241 -38.19 11.41 -26.52
N LEU A 242 -37.84 10.68 -25.47
CA LEU A 242 -37.27 11.31 -24.27
C LEU A 242 -36.00 12.09 -24.64
N ASP A 243 -35.71 13.12 -23.84
CA ASP A 243 -34.42 13.80 -23.90
C ASP A 243 -33.31 12.75 -23.69
N PRO A 244 -32.27 12.65 -24.54
CA PRO A 244 -31.13 11.75 -24.32
C PRO A 244 -30.45 11.97 -22.97
N THR A 245 -30.65 13.13 -22.32
CA THR A 245 -30.22 13.33 -20.92
C THR A 245 -31.00 12.52 -19.89
N LEU A 246 -32.20 12.00 -20.18
CA LEU A 246 -32.94 11.10 -19.28
C LEU A 246 -32.64 9.62 -19.57
N SER A 247 -32.38 9.26 -20.83
CA SER A 247 -32.12 7.88 -21.27
C SER A 247 -30.63 7.49 -21.25
N ALA A 248 -29.83 8.06 -20.34
CA ALA A 248 -28.38 7.81 -20.27
C ALA A 248 -28.00 6.48 -19.55
N TRP A 249 -28.86 5.45 -19.66
CA TRP A 249 -28.66 4.05 -19.26
C TRP A 249 -27.70 3.78 -18.07
N GLU A 250 -28.04 4.39 -16.93
CA GLU A 250 -28.44 3.71 -15.69
C GLU A 250 -28.56 4.79 -14.61
N LEU A 251 -29.78 5.26 -14.36
CA LEU A 251 -30.01 6.17 -13.24
C LEU A 251 -29.56 5.47 -11.95
N PRO A 252 -28.88 6.17 -11.02
CA PRO A 252 -28.40 5.49 -9.82
C PRO A 252 -29.55 4.90 -8.97
N PHE A 253 -30.77 5.45 -9.08
CA PHE A 253 -31.99 4.85 -8.55
C PHE A 253 -32.17 3.39 -8.98
N SER A 254 -32.06 3.08 -10.27
CA SER A 254 -32.40 1.78 -10.84
C SER A 254 -31.48 0.67 -10.32
N ARG A 255 -30.23 1.03 -9.99
CA ARG A 255 -29.25 0.15 -9.35
C ARG A 255 -29.64 -0.17 -7.91
N ILE A 256 -29.92 0.87 -7.12
CA ILE A 256 -30.39 0.74 -5.74
C ILE A 256 -31.70 -0.06 -5.70
N ASN A 257 -32.61 0.21 -6.64
CA ASN A 257 -33.89 -0.48 -6.73
C ASN A 257 -33.74 -1.95 -7.14
N ARG A 258 -32.77 -2.30 -7.99
CA ARG A 258 -32.43 -3.70 -8.29
C ARG A 258 -31.94 -4.45 -7.06
N ILE A 259 -31.07 -3.83 -6.25
CA ILE A 259 -30.65 -4.40 -4.96
C ILE A 259 -31.87 -4.58 -4.04
N ARG A 260 -32.75 -3.57 -3.96
CA ARG A 260 -33.99 -3.62 -3.18
C ARG A 260 -34.91 -4.76 -3.60
N LYS A 261 -35.22 -4.86 -4.89
CA LYS A 261 -36.07 -5.91 -5.46
C LYS A 261 -35.51 -7.31 -5.20
N ARG A 262 -34.19 -7.52 -5.37
CA ARG A 262 -33.58 -8.83 -5.10
C ARG A 262 -33.68 -9.24 -3.63
N LEU A 263 -33.46 -8.29 -2.71
CA LEU A 263 -33.61 -8.56 -1.27
C LEU A 263 -35.07 -8.84 -0.89
N GLN A 264 -36.02 -8.09 -1.46
CA GLN A 264 -37.45 -8.32 -1.25
C GLN A 264 -37.93 -9.66 -1.84
N GLN A 265 -37.50 -10.02 -3.05
CA GLN A 265 -37.85 -11.28 -3.71
C GLN A 265 -37.34 -12.50 -2.93
N ARG A 266 -36.12 -12.46 -2.39
CA ARG A 266 -35.61 -13.53 -1.50
C ARG A 266 -36.43 -13.65 -0.22
N SER A 267 -36.84 -12.52 0.37
CA SER A 267 -37.75 -12.54 1.53
C SER A 267 -39.09 -13.17 1.19
N ILE A 268 -39.65 -12.89 0.01
CA ILE A 268 -40.93 -13.46 -0.46
C ILE A 268 -40.79 -14.96 -0.76
N ASN A 269 -39.72 -15.38 -1.44
CA ASN A 269 -39.49 -16.80 -1.75
C ASN A 269 -39.26 -17.65 -0.50
N ASN A 270 -38.54 -17.13 0.50
CA ASN A 270 -38.41 -17.79 1.81
C ASN A 270 -39.76 -17.87 2.56
N SER A 271 -40.64 -16.89 2.37
CA SER A 271 -41.99 -16.90 2.94
C SER A 271 -42.88 -17.92 2.21
N ASN A 272 -42.85 -17.95 0.87
CA ASN A 272 -43.64 -18.85 0.04
C ASN A 272 -43.20 -20.32 0.16
N ALA A 273 -41.90 -20.59 0.35
CA ALA A 273 -41.41 -21.94 0.66
C ALA A 273 -41.98 -22.47 2.00
N MET A 274 -42.30 -21.58 2.94
CA MET A 274 -43.00 -21.91 4.20
C MET A 274 -44.52 -22.10 4.03
N PHE A 275 -45.13 -21.52 2.99
CA PHE A 275 -46.58 -21.60 2.72
C PHE A 275 -46.97 -22.63 1.65
N GLN A 276 -46.04 -23.07 0.80
CA GLN A 276 -46.28 -24.10 -0.22
C GLN A 276 -46.35 -25.53 0.34
N ASP A 277 -46.01 -25.74 1.61
CA ASP A 277 -46.21 -27.02 2.30
C ASP A 277 -47.69 -27.30 2.66
N ALA A 278 -48.63 -26.44 2.26
CA ALA A 278 -50.05 -26.55 2.65
C ALA A 278 -51.07 -26.69 1.52
N SER A 279 -50.75 -26.56 0.23
CA SER A 279 -51.76 -26.83 -0.81
C SER A 279 -51.25 -27.05 -2.22
N THR A 280 -51.77 -28.14 -2.80
CA THR A 280 -51.97 -28.48 -4.22
C THR A 280 -50.80 -29.01 -5.05
N SER A 281 -50.88 -30.33 -5.24
CA SER A 281 -50.25 -31.17 -6.25
C SER A 281 -50.70 -30.85 -7.69
N ILE A 282 -49.82 -31.22 -8.64
CA ILE A 282 -50.07 -31.67 -10.03
C ILE A 282 -49.49 -30.74 -11.13
N LEU A 283 -48.38 -31.25 -11.70
CA LEU A 283 -47.80 -31.13 -13.05
C LEU A 283 -46.58 -30.24 -13.30
N GLU A 284 -45.59 -30.94 -13.89
CA GLU A 284 -44.33 -30.54 -14.56
C GLU A 284 -43.06 -30.50 -13.69
N GLU A 285 -42.19 -31.49 -13.96
CA GLU A 285 -40.87 -31.71 -13.35
C GLU A 285 -39.91 -30.54 -13.62
N PRO A 286 -39.30 -29.95 -12.58
CA PRO A 286 -38.10 -29.12 -12.72
C PRO A 286 -36.84 -29.99 -12.69
N THR A 287 -35.95 -29.72 -13.64
CA THR A 287 -34.62 -30.32 -13.79
C THR A 287 -33.79 -30.25 -12.51
N GLU A 288 -33.31 -31.41 -12.05
CA GLU A 288 -32.50 -31.61 -10.85
C GLU A 288 -31.13 -30.92 -10.96
N LEU A 289 -30.96 -29.81 -10.25
CA LEU A 289 -29.71 -29.42 -9.59
C LEU A 289 -30.09 -28.42 -8.48
N TYR A 290 -29.58 -28.61 -7.26
CA TYR A 290 -29.84 -27.83 -6.03
C TYR A 290 -31.05 -28.24 -5.19
N GLN A 291 -30.97 -29.40 -4.54
CA GLN A 291 -31.56 -29.58 -3.20
C GLN A 291 -30.61 -30.43 -2.37
N ASP A 292 -29.79 -29.76 -1.55
CA ASP A 292 -29.45 -30.20 -0.19
C ASP A 292 -28.48 -29.21 0.46
N THR A 293 -29.01 -28.35 1.34
CA THR A 293 -28.57 -28.18 2.75
C THR A 293 -29.18 -26.92 3.40
N VAL A 294 -29.98 -27.19 4.44
CA VAL A 294 -30.12 -26.42 5.69
C VAL A 294 -30.51 -24.92 5.59
N VAL A 295 -31.75 -24.64 5.98
CA VAL A 295 -32.27 -23.32 6.34
C VAL A 295 -31.34 -22.61 7.34
N LYS A 296 -30.64 -21.56 6.91
CA LYS A 296 -30.25 -20.39 7.74
C LYS A 296 -29.60 -19.29 6.90
N ASP A 297 -30.14 -18.09 7.08
CA ASP A 297 -29.67 -16.77 6.65
C ASP A 297 -30.11 -16.26 5.26
N SER A 298 -31.07 -15.32 5.30
CA SER A 298 -31.74 -14.69 4.16
C SER A 298 -30.94 -13.54 3.52
N ARG A 299 -29.71 -13.26 3.96
CA ARG A 299 -28.96 -12.08 3.50
C ARG A 299 -28.12 -12.41 2.25
N ILE A 300 -27.77 -11.38 1.47
CA ILE A 300 -27.00 -11.53 0.22
C ILE A 300 -25.52 -11.66 0.57
N ASP A 301 -24.74 -12.32 -0.28
CA ASP A 301 -23.29 -12.36 -0.10
C ASP A 301 -22.66 -10.94 -0.20
N LEU A 302 -21.63 -10.67 0.60
CA LEU A 302 -21.01 -9.35 0.61
C LEU A 302 -20.30 -9.03 -0.72
N LEU A 303 -19.70 -10.03 -1.37
CA LEU A 303 -19.06 -9.87 -2.68
C LEU A 303 -20.12 -9.46 -3.72
N ASP A 304 -21.28 -10.11 -3.74
CA ASP A 304 -22.38 -9.77 -4.64
C ASP A 304 -22.83 -8.31 -4.44
N LEU A 305 -22.99 -7.88 -3.19
CA LEU A 305 -23.36 -6.50 -2.88
C LEU A 305 -22.28 -5.51 -3.32
N LEU A 306 -21.00 -5.82 -3.11
CA LEU A 306 -19.87 -5.01 -3.56
C LEU A 306 -19.83 -4.89 -5.08
N LEU A 307 -20.13 -5.95 -5.82
CA LEU A 307 -20.22 -5.93 -7.28
C LEU A 307 -21.42 -5.08 -7.75
N MET A 308 -22.60 -5.28 -7.16
CA MET A 308 -23.82 -4.54 -7.52
C MET A 308 -23.74 -3.04 -7.20
N SER A 309 -22.97 -2.67 -6.17
CA SER A 309 -22.84 -1.30 -5.67
C SER A 309 -21.50 -0.64 -6.01
N ARG A 310 -20.65 -1.28 -6.83
CA ARG A 310 -19.27 -0.85 -7.09
C ARG A 310 -19.14 0.62 -7.50
N ASN A 311 -20.07 1.10 -8.32
CA ASN A 311 -20.08 2.45 -8.87
C ASN A 311 -20.75 3.49 -7.94
N LEU A 312 -21.17 3.09 -6.74
CA LEU A 312 -21.60 4.04 -5.70
C LEU A 312 -20.37 4.64 -5.01
N GLU A 313 -20.41 5.93 -4.73
CA GLU A 313 -19.38 6.72 -4.10
C GLU A 313 -19.41 6.61 -2.56
N ALA A 314 -18.24 6.71 -1.96
CA ALA A 314 -18.05 6.73 -0.52
C ALA A 314 -17.07 7.85 -0.15
N ASN A 315 -17.45 8.69 0.84
CA ASN A 315 -16.58 9.77 1.33
C ASN A 315 -15.39 9.22 2.12
N ASP A 316 -15.65 8.20 2.95
CA ASP A 316 -14.64 7.36 3.58
C ASP A 316 -14.55 6.08 2.75
N PRO A 317 -13.42 5.80 2.07
CA PRO A 317 -13.26 4.62 1.24
C PRO A 317 -13.62 3.29 1.92
N SER A 318 -13.43 3.17 3.24
CA SER A 318 -13.78 1.96 4.00
C SER A 318 -15.29 1.69 4.01
N ASP A 319 -16.11 2.73 3.80
CA ASP A 319 -17.57 2.60 3.71
C ASP A 319 -18.02 1.83 2.45
N LYS A 320 -17.15 1.65 1.45
CA LYS A 320 -17.43 0.72 0.33
C LYS A 320 -17.77 -0.68 0.84
N VAL A 321 -17.14 -1.09 1.94
CA VAL A 321 -17.40 -2.38 2.60
C VAL A 321 -18.37 -2.19 3.76
N TYR A 322 -18.07 -1.31 4.72
CA TYR A 322 -18.83 -1.22 5.97
C TYR A 322 -20.31 -0.85 5.79
N ALA A 323 -20.67 -0.08 4.76
CA ALA A 323 -22.06 0.26 4.49
C ALA A 323 -22.91 -0.94 4.05
N LEU A 324 -22.28 -2.03 3.59
CA LEU A 324 -22.94 -3.19 3.01
C LEU A 324 -22.88 -4.41 3.94
N VAL A 325 -21.93 -4.46 4.88
CA VAL A 325 -21.78 -5.58 5.83
C VAL A 325 -23.08 -5.89 6.57
N GLY A 326 -23.82 -4.86 7.01
CA GLY A 326 -25.11 -5.08 7.69
C GLY A 326 -26.23 -5.64 6.82
N LEU A 327 -26.01 -5.78 5.51
CA LEU A 327 -26.92 -6.40 4.54
C LEU A 327 -26.47 -7.80 4.10
N SER A 328 -25.32 -8.27 4.62
CA SER A 328 -24.73 -9.53 4.21
C SER A 328 -24.63 -10.53 5.37
N ASN A 329 -24.33 -11.79 5.01
CA ASN A 329 -24.03 -12.87 5.96
C ASN A 329 -22.61 -12.78 6.54
N TYR A 330 -21.88 -11.69 6.26
CA TYR A 330 -20.46 -11.57 6.55
C TYR A 330 -20.23 -10.92 7.92
N GLU A 331 -19.41 -11.54 8.76
CA GLU A 331 -19.08 -11.04 10.11
C GLU A 331 -17.80 -10.19 10.08
N LEU A 332 -17.89 -8.99 9.50
CA LEU A 332 -16.80 -8.00 9.56
C LEU A 332 -17.13 -6.93 10.60
N GLU A 333 -16.24 -6.70 11.57
CA GLU A 333 -16.41 -5.62 12.53
C GLU A 333 -15.90 -4.29 11.95
N PRO A 334 -16.71 -3.22 11.93
CA PRO A 334 -16.23 -1.91 11.50
C PRO A 334 -15.13 -1.40 12.43
N ASP A 335 -13.94 -1.11 11.90
CA ASP A 335 -12.87 -0.44 12.62
C ASP A 335 -12.32 0.75 11.84
N TYR A 336 -12.85 1.94 12.13
CA TYR A 336 -12.35 3.17 11.52
C TYR A 336 -10.96 3.63 12.06
N ASN A 337 -10.28 2.84 12.91
CA ASN A 337 -8.84 3.01 13.17
C ASN A 337 -7.97 2.23 12.17
N GLN A 338 -8.52 1.25 11.47
CA GLN A 338 -7.84 0.49 10.42
C GLN A 338 -7.73 1.36 9.16
N SER A 339 -6.62 1.23 8.43
CA SER A 339 -6.51 1.86 7.11
C SER A 339 -7.49 1.20 6.14
N THR A 340 -8.00 1.94 5.14
CA THR A 340 -8.84 1.38 4.06
C THR A 340 -8.20 0.17 3.40
N HIS A 341 -6.88 0.22 3.22
CA HIS A 341 -6.09 -0.90 2.71
C HIS A 341 -6.25 -2.15 3.59
N GLY A 342 -6.19 -2.00 4.92
CA GLY A 342 -6.43 -3.09 5.86
C GLY A 342 -7.83 -3.69 5.70
N VAL A 343 -8.85 -2.85 5.54
CA VAL A 343 -10.25 -3.28 5.35
C VAL A 343 -10.42 -4.12 4.09
N PHE A 344 -9.93 -3.64 2.94
CA PHE A 344 -10.10 -4.34 1.67
C PHE A 344 -9.32 -5.65 1.63
N ASN A 345 -8.12 -5.67 2.21
CA ASN A 345 -7.34 -6.91 2.34
C ASN A 345 -7.97 -7.89 3.31
N GLU A 346 -8.57 -7.44 4.40
CA GLU A 346 -9.27 -8.32 5.33
C GLU A 346 -10.47 -9.00 4.66
N PHE A 347 -11.26 -8.22 3.92
CA PHE A 347 -12.35 -8.76 3.11
C PHE A 347 -11.86 -9.79 2.09
N ALA A 348 -10.78 -9.46 1.36
CA ALA A 348 -10.21 -10.35 0.36
C ALA A 348 -9.63 -11.63 1.00
N ARG A 349 -8.93 -11.50 2.13
CA ARG A 349 -8.37 -12.62 2.90
C ARG A 349 -9.45 -13.60 3.34
N HIS A 350 -10.54 -13.11 3.93
CA HIS A 350 -11.57 -14.02 4.40
C HIS A 350 -12.35 -14.66 3.24
N THR A 351 -12.62 -13.94 2.15
CA THR A 351 -13.29 -14.54 0.97
C THR A 351 -12.44 -15.67 0.37
N VAL A 352 -11.12 -15.48 0.25
CA VAL A 352 -10.20 -16.53 -0.21
C VAL A 352 -10.05 -17.64 0.83
N GLY A 353 -9.95 -17.29 2.11
CA GLY A 353 -9.79 -18.24 3.21
C GLY A 353 -10.96 -19.20 3.38
N GLU A 354 -12.20 -18.79 3.07
CA GLU A 354 -13.35 -19.71 3.03
C GLU A 354 -13.15 -20.82 2.00
N ALA A 355 -12.68 -20.49 0.79
CA ALA A 355 -12.39 -21.49 -0.23
C ALA A 355 -11.25 -22.43 0.19
N THR A 356 -10.18 -21.90 0.80
CA THR A 356 -9.07 -22.69 1.34
C THR A 356 -9.54 -23.65 2.44
N ASN A 357 -10.35 -23.18 3.39
CA ASN A 357 -10.86 -24.01 4.48
C ASN A 357 -11.70 -25.18 3.95
N ILE A 358 -12.57 -24.93 2.97
CA ILE A 358 -13.35 -26.01 2.34
C ILE A 358 -12.44 -26.97 1.58
N ALA A 359 -11.46 -26.47 0.81
CA ALA A 359 -10.49 -27.30 0.09
C ALA A 359 -9.68 -28.24 1.02
N LEU A 360 -9.41 -27.81 2.25
CA LEU A 360 -8.70 -28.60 3.26
C LEU A 360 -9.58 -29.63 3.98
N THR A 361 -10.89 -29.36 4.11
CA THR A 361 -11.83 -30.23 4.83
C THR A 361 -12.50 -31.29 3.96
N ASP A 362 -12.65 -31.04 2.66
CA ASP A 362 -13.27 -31.95 1.70
C ASP A 362 -12.26 -33.03 1.25
N GLU A 363 -12.41 -34.25 1.75
CA GLU A 363 -11.56 -35.43 1.48
C GLU A 363 -10.04 -35.31 1.76
N GLY A 364 -9.56 -34.20 2.32
CA GLY A 364 -8.17 -34.02 2.76
C GLY A 364 -7.14 -33.91 1.63
N ARG A 365 -7.56 -33.49 0.43
CA ARG A 365 -6.69 -33.41 -0.76
C ARG A 365 -6.23 -32.00 -1.14
N GLY A 366 -6.66 -30.95 -0.43
CA GLY A 366 -6.28 -29.56 -0.71
C GLY A 366 -6.96 -28.99 -1.96
N LYS A 367 -8.08 -29.58 -2.41
CA LYS A 367 -8.78 -29.21 -3.63
C LYS A 367 -10.25 -28.96 -3.36
N ILE A 368 -10.83 -28.02 -4.09
CA ILE A 368 -12.24 -27.69 -4.07
C ILE A 368 -12.79 -27.70 -5.49
N HIS A 369 -13.94 -28.33 -5.71
CA HIS A 369 -14.58 -28.31 -7.03
C HIS A 369 -14.97 -26.86 -7.38
N ALA A 370 -14.58 -26.37 -8.57
CA ALA A 370 -14.80 -24.99 -9.03
C ALA A 370 -16.28 -24.54 -9.05
N LYS A 371 -17.23 -25.49 -9.07
CA LYS A 371 -18.68 -25.21 -8.99
C LYS A 371 -19.16 -24.93 -7.56
N LYS A 372 -18.35 -25.18 -6.53
CA LYS A 372 -18.70 -24.83 -5.16
C LYS A 372 -18.75 -23.30 -4.99
N PRO A 373 -19.73 -22.77 -4.24
CA PRO A 373 -19.91 -21.32 -4.08
C PRO A 373 -18.63 -20.60 -3.61
N GLU A 374 -17.87 -21.18 -2.70
CA GLU A 374 -16.66 -20.59 -2.13
C GLU A 374 -15.54 -20.49 -3.17
N ALA A 375 -15.33 -21.55 -3.96
CA ALA A 375 -14.36 -21.54 -5.07
C ALA A 375 -14.72 -20.48 -6.11
N HIS A 376 -16.00 -20.41 -6.47
CA HIS A 376 -16.51 -19.42 -7.41
C HIS A 376 -16.29 -17.98 -6.92
N LYS A 377 -16.59 -17.69 -5.64
CA LYS A 377 -16.36 -16.36 -5.05
C LYS A 377 -14.88 -15.96 -5.06
N ALA A 378 -13.97 -16.88 -4.71
CA ALA A 378 -12.55 -16.62 -4.73
C ALA A 378 -12.05 -16.26 -6.15
N LEU A 379 -12.50 -17.02 -7.17
CA LEU A 379 -12.16 -16.74 -8.57
C LEU A 379 -12.75 -15.40 -9.05
N VAL A 380 -14.01 -15.10 -8.72
CA VAL A 380 -14.65 -13.81 -9.05
C VAL A 380 -13.91 -12.64 -8.38
N LEU A 381 -13.45 -12.82 -7.14
CA LEU A 381 -12.64 -11.82 -6.44
C LEU A 381 -11.32 -11.56 -7.18
N LEU A 382 -10.61 -12.61 -7.61
CA LEU A 382 -9.37 -12.47 -8.38
C LEU A 382 -9.60 -11.82 -9.75
N ALA A 383 -10.71 -12.12 -10.41
CA ALA A 383 -11.10 -11.49 -11.66
C ALA A 383 -11.32 -9.97 -11.52
N CYS A 384 -11.76 -9.54 -10.33
CA CYS A 384 -11.96 -8.13 -9.98
C CYS A 384 -10.67 -7.44 -9.48
N ALA A 385 -9.60 -8.20 -9.26
CA ALA A 385 -8.31 -7.72 -8.85
C ALA A 385 -7.42 -7.42 -10.08
N GLY A 386 -6.10 -7.44 -9.90
CA GLY A 386 -5.11 -7.10 -10.92
C GLY A 386 -4.58 -5.68 -10.78
N CYS A 387 -3.33 -5.46 -11.17
CA CYS A 387 -2.66 -4.18 -10.95
C CYS A 387 -3.27 -2.98 -11.71
N HIS A 388 -4.16 -3.24 -12.67
CA HIS A 388 -4.85 -2.21 -13.47
C HIS A 388 -6.19 -1.79 -12.88
N ASN A 389 -6.71 -2.56 -11.93
CA ASN A 389 -7.98 -2.32 -11.26
C ASN A 389 -7.80 -1.71 -9.85
N LYS A 390 -6.68 -1.00 -9.62
CA LYS A 390 -6.37 -0.35 -8.34
C LYS A 390 -5.97 1.12 -8.51
N LEU A 391 -6.52 1.98 -7.64
CA LEU A 391 -6.07 3.36 -7.40
C LEU A 391 -5.27 3.45 -6.10
N ALA A 392 -5.61 2.59 -5.12
CA ALA A 392 -4.91 2.43 -3.86
C ALA A 392 -3.79 1.38 -3.96
N ASP A 393 -2.84 1.46 -3.04
CA ASP A 393 -1.68 0.58 -2.96
C ASP A 393 -2.01 -0.77 -2.28
N LEU A 394 -2.87 -1.54 -2.94
CA LEU A 394 -3.33 -2.87 -2.51
C LEU A 394 -2.49 -3.98 -3.15
N HIS A 395 -2.52 -5.16 -2.53
CA HIS A 395 -2.01 -6.37 -3.17
C HIS A 395 -2.75 -6.62 -4.50
N SER A 396 -2.04 -7.11 -5.53
CA SER A 396 -2.60 -7.35 -6.85
C SER A 396 -3.74 -8.36 -6.87
N TRP A 397 -3.87 -9.20 -5.84
CA TRP A 397 -4.95 -10.17 -5.68
C TRP A 397 -6.14 -9.63 -4.86
N ALA A 398 -6.02 -8.43 -4.27
CA ALA A 398 -7.08 -7.77 -3.52
C ALA A 398 -7.73 -6.66 -4.38
N PRO A 399 -9.05 -6.71 -4.64
CA PRO A 399 -9.72 -5.67 -5.42
C PRO A 399 -9.75 -4.31 -4.72
N ASP A 400 -9.57 -3.25 -5.49
CA ASP A 400 -9.87 -1.88 -5.05
C ASP A 400 -11.33 -1.53 -5.34
N TRP A 401 -12.15 -1.51 -4.30
CA TRP A 401 -13.58 -1.19 -4.42
C TRP A 401 -13.87 0.30 -4.61
N THR A 402 -12.85 1.17 -4.52
CA THR A 402 -12.96 2.58 -4.89
C THR A 402 -12.70 2.84 -6.37
N ALA A 403 -12.03 1.91 -7.05
CA ALA A 403 -11.69 2.03 -8.46
C ALA A 403 -12.79 1.46 -9.38
N THR A 404 -13.04 2.16 -10.48
CA THR A 404 -13.77 1.61 -11.62
C THR A 404 -12.93 0.50 -12.25
N LEU A 405 -13.55 -0.62 -12.60
CA LEU A 405 -12.85 -1.70 -13.31
C LEU A 405 -12.38 -1.20 -14.66
N MET A 406 -11.07 -1.23 -14.87
CA MET A 406 -10.44 -0.85 -16.13
C MET A 406 -10.57 -1.98 -17.13
N SER A 407 -10.35 -3.23 -16.70
CA SER A 407 -10.63 -4.45 -17.47
C SER A 407 -11.73 -5.24 -16.80
N ARG A 408 -12.81 -5.55 -17.53
CA ARG A 408 -13.89 -6.38 -16.97
C ARG A 408 -13.46 -7.84 -16.83
N PRO A 409 -13.93 -8.54 -15.78
CA PRO A 409 -13.89 -9.99 -15.72
C PRO A 409 -14.43 -10.62 -17.00
N LEU A 410 -13.78 -11.68 -17.47
CA LEU A 410 -14.29 -12.45 -18.61
C LEU A 410 -15.39 -13.38 -18.11
N VAL A 411 -16.61 -13.19 -18.61
CA VAL A 411 -17.73 -14.06 -18.27
C VAL A 411 -17.94 -15.06 -19.39
N TYR A 412 -17.63 -16.32 -19.11
CA TYR A 412 -17.82 -17.44 -20.02
C TYR A 412 -18.98 -18.34 -19.56
N ASP A 413 -19.51 -19.17 -20.46
CA ASP A 413 -20.45 -20.23 -20.06
C ASP A 413 -19.69 -21.46 -19.53
N ASP A 414 -20.44 -22.43 -19.00
CA ASP A 414 -19.94 -23.68 -18.43
C ASP A 414 -19.12 -24.56 -19.39
N ARG A 415 -18.99 -24.21 -20.68
CA ARG A 415 -18.17 -24.96 -21.65
C ARG A 415 -16.69 -24.60 -21.58
N PHE A 416 -16.34 -23.49 -20.93
CA PHE A 416 -14.97 -23.02 -20.77
C PHE A 416 -14.37 -23.58 -19.47
N CYS A 417 -13.33 -24.40 -19.60
CA CYS A 417 -12.71 -25.12 -18.48
C CYS A 417 -11.19 -25.23 -18.65
N THR A 418 -10.52 -24.12 -19.00
CA THR A 418 -9.07 -24.08 -19.23
C THR A 418 -8.26 -24.79 -18.13
N GLY A 419 -8.60 -24.57 -16.86
CA GLY A 419 -7.97 -25.18 -15.69
C GLY A 419 -8.64 -26.44 -15.16
N GLY A 420 -9.65 -26.98 -15.84
CA GLY A 420 -10.45 -28.11 -15.36
C GLY A 420 -11.43 -27.70 -14.26
N ASP A 421 -11.91 -28.70 -13.50
CA ASP A 421 -13.04 -28.55 -12.56
C ASP A 421 -12.62 -28.49 -11.08
N GLU A 422 -11.34 -28.68 -10.77
CA GLU A 422 -10.79 -28.66 -9.41
C GLU A 422 -9.86 -27.46 -9.22
N LEU A 423 -10.15 -26.60 -8.24
CA LEU A 423 -9.30 -25.50 -7.79
C LEU A 423 -8.47 -25.96 -6.60
N GLU A 424 -7.18 -25.70 -6.63
CA GLU A 424 -6.27 -25.86 -5.49
C GLU A 424 -5.79 -24.46 -5.08
N ILE A 425 -6.19 -24.06 -3.88
CA ILE A 425 -6.06 -22.70 -3.37
C ILE A 425 -5.68 -22.74 -1.89
N ASP A 426 -4.61 -22.05 -1.56
CA ASP A 426 -4.13 -21.89 -0.19
C ASP A 426 -3.82 -20.42 0.06
N TRP A 427 -4.10 -19.95 1.27
CA TRP A 427 -3.74 -18.61 1.71
C TRP A 427 -3.12 -18.70 3.10
N ASP A 428 -1.93 -18.14 3.22
CA ASP A 428 -1.20 -18.07 4.49
C ASP A 428 -0.63 -16.66 4.70
N MET A 429 -0.54 -16.26 5.97
CA MET A 429 -0.11 -14.92 6.37
C MET A 429 1.36 -14.64 6.02
N ASP A 430 2.20 -15.68 5.96
CA ASP A 430 3.63 -15.57 5.66
C ASP A 430 3.93 -15.85 4.17
N ARG A 431 3.13 -16.70 3.51
CA ARG A 431 3.35 -17.13 2.11
C ARG A 431 2.52 -16.39 1.05
N GLY A 432 1.54 -15.58 1.45
CA GLY A 432 0.62 -14.92 0.52
C GLY A 432 -0.40 -15.89 -0.10
N LEU A 433 -0.98 -15.50 -1.25
CA LEU A 433 -1.95 -16.34 -1.95
C LEU A 433 -1.19 -17.37 -2.78
N VAL A 434 -1.49 -18.64 -2.58
CA VAL A 434 -0.91 -19.74 -3.34
C VAL A 434 -2.03 -20.40 -4.15
N LEU A 435 -1.83 -20.51 -5.45
CA LEU A 435 -2.71 -21.21 -6.38
C LEU A 435 -1.92 -22.31 -7.06
N CYS A 436 -2.50 -23.48 -7.27
CA CYS A 436 -1.86 -24.45 -8.14
C CYS A 436 -2.18 -24.13 -9.60
N GLY A 437 -1.16 -24.19 -10.45
CA GLY A 437 -1.39 -24.01 -11.87
C GLY A 437 -0.19 -24.39 -12.70
N LYS A 438 -0.30 -24.08 -13.98
CA LYS A 438 0.57 -24.62 -15.00
C LYS A 438 1.01 -23.52 -15.95
N LEU A 439 2.32 -23.28 -16.07
CA LEU A 439 2.90 -22.26 -16.94
C LEU A 439 2.69 -22.65 -18.40
N PHE A 440 1.72 -22.02 -19.08
CA PHE A 440 1.40 -22.34 -20.45
C PHE A 440 2.43 -21.82 -21.45
N ASP A 441 2.69 -20.51 -21.40
CA ASP A 441 3.61 -19.84 -22.32
C ASP A 441 4.02 -18.48 -21.75
N THR A 442 4.95 -17.80 -22.41
CA THR A 442 5.37 -16.43 -22.13
C THR A 442 4.82 -15.48 -23.19
N VAL A 443 4.32 -14.33 -22.76
CA VAL A 443 3.93 -13.22 -23.63
C VAL A 443 5.15 -12.72 -24.40
N HIS A 444 5.06 -12.73 -25.72
CA HIS A 444 6.11 -12.24 -26.60
C HIS A 444 5.88 -10.78 -27.00
N VAL A 445 4.66 -10.44 -27.42
CA VAL A 445 4.29 -9.07 -27.80
C VAL A 445 2.87 -8.80 -27.35
N ALA A 446 2.63 -7.62 -26.79
CA ALA A 446 1.31 -7.14 -26.41
C ALA A 446 1.07 -5.74 -27.00
N GLY A 447 -0.20 -5.44 -27.31
CA GLY A 447 -0.64 -4.13 -27.75
C GLY A 447 -0.48 -3.08 -26.65
N THR A 448 -0.52 -1.81 -27.05
CA THR A 448 -0.31 -0.68 -26.14
C THR A 448 -1.56 0.18 -25.97
N THR A 449 -2.49 0.11 -26.91
CA THR A 449 -3.72 0.91 -26.88
C THR A 449 -4.69 0.40 -25.83
N ASN A 450 -5.07 1.28 -24.90
CA ASN A 450 -6.12 0.99 -23.91
C ASN A 450 -7.49 1.35 -24.49
N LEU A 451 -8.37 0.36 -24.67
CA LEU A 451 -9.78 0.60 -24.96
C LEU A 451 -10.55 0.86 -23.67
N ALA A 452 -10.34 2.03 -23.07
CA ALA A 452 -11.14 2.48 -21.94
C ALA A 452 -12.50 3.05 -22.41
N TYR A 453 -13.40 3.32 -21.46
CA TYR A 453 -14.63 4.04 -21.77
C TYR A 453 -14.31 5.49 -22.12
N GLU A 454 -14.68 5.93 -23.32
CA GLU A 454 -14.59 7.32 -23.75
C GLU A 454 -15.99 7.86 -24.07
N PRO A 455 -16.42 8.95 -23.39
CA PRO A 455 -17.74 9.52 -23.62
C PRO A 455 -17.84 10.30 -24.94
N ASP A 456 -16.72 10.66 -25.59
CA ASP A 456 -16.70 11.26 -26.92
C ASP A 456 -16.65 10.15 -27.99
N PRO A 457 -17.70 9.97 -28.82
CA PRO A 457 -17.74 8.94 -29.85
C PRO A 457 -16.61 9.06 -30.88
N THR A 458 -16.15 10.29 -31.16
CA THR A 458 -15.07 10.54 -32.11
C THR A 458 -13.75 10.00 -31.57
N VAL A 459 -13.48 10.25 -30.29
CA VAL A 459 -12.28 9.75 -29.59
C VAL A 459 -12.35 8.24 -29.43
N ALA A 460 -13.52 7.71 -29.07
CA ALA A 460 -13.75 6.26 -28.98
C ALA A 460 -13.45 5.55 -30.30
N ASN A 461 -13.95 6.10 -31.43
CA ASN A 461 -13.69 5.55 -32.76
C ASN A 461 -12.20 5.55 -33.14
N ILE A 462 -11.49 6.64 -32.83
CA ILE A 462 -10.04 6.73 -33.08
C ILE A 462 -9.27 5.68 -32.27
N LEU A 463 -9.66 5.46 -31.00
CA LEU A 463 -9.04 4.44 -30.15
C LEU A 463 -9.32 3.03 -30.66
N ILE A 464 -10.55 2.74 -31.07
CA ILE A 464 -10.95 1.47 -31.68
C ILE A 464 -10.10 1.20 -32.92
N ASP A 465 -9.97 2.17 -33.83
CA ASP A 465 -9.17 2.04 -35.05
C ASP A 465 -7.69 1.83 -34.76
N LYS A 466 -7.16 2.51 -33.74
CA LYS A 466 -5.77 2.35 -33.31
C LYS A 466 -5.53 0.95 -32.73
N TRP A 467 -6.42 0.51 -31.84
CA TRP A 467 -6.35 -0.82 -31.24
C TRP A 467 -6.41 -1.91 -32.30
N TRP A 468 -7.34 -1.79 -33.27
CA TRP A 468 -7.45 -2.73 -34.38
C TRP A 468 -6.19 -2.78 -35.25
N ARG A 469 -5.56 -1.64 -35.52
CA ARG A 469 -4.29 -1.60 -36.27
C ARG A 469 -3.16 -2.29 -35.51
N GLU A 470 -3.04 -2.05 -34.20
CA GLU A 470 -2.04 -2.74 -33.38
C GLU A 470 -2.27 -4.25 -33.33
N ALA A 471 -3.52 -4.68 -33.09
CA ALA A 471 -3.89 -6.09 -33.09
C ALA A 471 -3.54 -6.77 -34.42
N LYS A 472 -3.84 -6.10 -35.56
CA LYS A 472 -3.45 -6.57 -36.90
C LYS A 472 -1.95 -6.75 -37.02
N THR A 473 -1.17 -5.73 -36.67
CA THR A 473 0.28 -5.76 -36.79
C THR A 473 0.89 -6.88 -35.95
N ILE A 474 0.48 -7.00 -34.68
CA ILE A 474 0.98 -8.02 -33.75
C ILE A 474 0.66 -9.42 -34.26
N ALA A 475 -0.56 -9.62 -34.73
CA ALA A 475 -0.97 -10.92 -35.22
C ALA A 475 -0.23 -11.32 -36.52
N HIS A 476 -0.02 -10.39 -37.46
CA HIS A 476 0.74 -10.66 -38.70
C HIS A 476 2.19 -11.05 -38.44
N GLN A 477 2.82 -10.53 -37.38
CA GLN A 477 4.20 -10.86 -37.03
C GLN A 477 4.36 -12.33 -36.61
N ARG A 478 3.30 -13.02 -36.18
CA ARG A 478 3.37 -14.35 -35.55
C ARG A 478 2.42 -15.40 -36.14
N ALA A 479 1.45 -15.02 -36.98
CA ALA A 479 0.43 -15.90 -37.55
C ALA A 479 0.97 -17.15 -38.29
N VAL A 480 2.20 -17.10 -38.83
CA VAL A 480 2.83 -18.21 -39.57
C VAL A 480 3.29 -19.36 -38.64
N HIS A 481 3.42 -19.12 -37.33
CA HIS A 481 4.03 -20.05 -36.38
C HIS A 481 3.04 -20.63 -35.34
N SER A 482 1.76 -20.25 -35.40
CA SER A 482 0.76 -20.77 -34.45
C SER A 482 0.43 -22.23 -34.77
N PRO A 483 0.53 -23.17 -33.82
CA PRO A 483 0.13 -24.55 -34.03
C PRO A 483 -1.36 -24.62 -34.45
N GLY A 484 -1.63 -25.22 -35.61
CA GLY A 484 -3.01 -25.48 -36.08
C GLY A 484 -3.73 -24.36 -36.85
N MET A 485 -3.04 -23.27 -37.24
CA MET A 485 -3.67 -22.18 -38.02
C MET A 485 -2.99 -21.95 -39.39
N SER A 486 -3.78 -21.91 -40.46
CA SER A 486 -3.33 -21.40 -41.77
C SER A 486 -3.55 -19.88 -41.86
N GLN A 487 -2.76 -19.16 -42.66
CA GLN A 487 -2.91 -17.72 -42.91
C GLN A 487 -4.33 -17.34 -43.37
N GLN A 488 -5.00 -18.24 -44.09
CA GLN A 488 -6.37 -18.07 -44.58
C GLN A 488 -7.44 -18.34 -43.50
N SER A 489 -7.21 -19.31 -42.60
CA SER A 489 -8.06 -19.51 -41.41
C SER A 489 -7.95 -18.31 -40.46
N PHE A 490 -6.75 -17.75 -40.35
CA PHE A 490 -6.47 -16.56 -39.55
C PHE A 490 -7.23 -15.34 -40.07
N GLU A 491 -7.18 -15.01 -41.37
CA GLU A 491 -7.97 -13.92 -41.96
C GLU A 491 -9.48 -14.13 -41.81
N THR A 492 -9.96 -15.37 -41.92
CA THR A 492 -11.38 -15.70 -41.76
C THR A 492 -11.85 -15.53 -40.31
N GLN A 493 -11.07 -15.94 -39.31
CA GLN A 493 -11.37 -15.72 -37.89
C GLN A 493 -11.17 -14.27 -37.43
N TYR A 494 -10.22 -13.56 -38.03
CA TYR A 494 -9.95 -12.14 -37.87
C TYR A 494 -11.06 -11.25 -38.43
N VAL A 495 -11.74 -11.67 -39.51
CA VAL A 495 -12.92 -10.97 -40.05
C VAL A 495 -14.22 -11.37 -39.34
N ILE A 496 -14.33 -12.61 -38.83
CA ILE A 496 -15.58 -13.13 -38.24
C ILE A 496 -15.65 -12.93 -36.72
N ASN A 497 -14.55 -12.58 -36.04
CA ASN A 497 -14.59 -12.23 -34.62
C ASN A 497 -15.25 -13.34 -33.76
N ARG A 498 -14.79 -14.60 -33.89
CA ARG A 498 -15.27 -15.70 -33.02
C ARG A 498 -15.15 -15.36 -31.52
N ILE A 499 -14.17 -14.55 -31.12
CA ILE A 499 -14.05 -14.03 -29.75
C ILE A 499 -15.30 -13.24 -29.32
N ALA A 500 -15.92 -12.50 -30.23
CA ALA A 500 -17.15 -11.75 -29.99
C ALA A 500 -18.43 -12.62 -30.12
N GLU A 501 -18.39 -13.71 -30.92
CA GLU A 501 -19.50 -14.67 -31.03
C GLU A 501 -19.77 -15.44 -29.73
N HIS A 502 -18.76 -15.59 -28.85
CA HIS A 502 -18.82 -16.49 -27.70
C HIS A 502 -19.00 -15.78 -26.34
N GLY A 503 -18.83 -14.46 -26.28
CA GLY A 503 -18.78 -13.70 -25.01
C GLY A 503 -19.98 -12.80 -24.71
N TYR A 504 -20.82 -12.45 -25.69
CA TYR A 504 -21.84 -11.41 -25.49
C TYR A 504 -23.26 -11.79 -25.96
N TYR A 505 -23.40 -12.73 -26.90
CA TYR A 505 -24.69 -13.12 -27.48
C TYR A 505 -24.81 -14.66 -27.57
N LYS A 506 -26.00 -15.23 -27.32
CA LYS A 506 -26.30 -16.60 -27.74
C LYS A 506 -26.28 -16.65 -29.26
N GLY A 507 -25.38 -17.46 -29.83
CA GLY A 507 -25.37 -17.74 -31.26
C GLY A 507 -26.61 -18.53 -31.66
N THR A 508 -27.45 -17.96 -32.52
CA THR A 508 -28.20 -18.76 -33.50
C THR A 508 -27.50 -18.58 -34.84
N ASN A 509 -26.96 -19.66 -35.40
CA ASN A 509 -26.37 -19.69 -36.74
C ASN A 509 -27.32 -19.06 -37.77
N SER A 510 -27.08 -17.80 -38.15
CA SER A 510 -27.78 -17.16 -39.25
C SER A 510 -27.01 -15.92 -39.68
N ILE A 511 -26.32 -16.06 -40.80
CA ILE A 511 -25.75 -14.98 -41.59
C ILE A 511 -26.90 -14.02 -41.98
N TRP A 512 -26.83 -12.78 -41.48
CA TRP A 512 -27.66 -11.62 -41.85
C TRP A 512 -29.19 -11.70 -41.65
N THR A 513 -29.71 -11.70 -40.42
CA THR A 513 -31.11 -11.26 -40.17
C THR A 513 -31.33 -10.62 -38.78
N HIS A 514 -32.06 -9.50 -38.76
CA HIS A 514 -32.31 -8.58 -37.64
C HIS A 514 -33.30 -9.08 -36.56
N ALA A 515 -33.29 -10.36 -36.18
CA ALA A 515 -34.18 -10.83 -35.11
C ALA A 515 -33.64 -12.07 -34.40
N GLY A 516 -33.20 -11.93 -33.14
CA GLY A 516 -33.19 -13.07 -32.19
C GLY A 516 -31.89 -13.43 -31.46
N SER A 517 -30.90 -12.56 -31.28
CA SER A 517 -29.78 -12.86 -30.38
C SER A 517 -30.11 -12.50 -28.92
N GLU A 518 -30.33 -13.51 -28.05
CA GLU A 518 -30.44 -13.29 -26.60
C GLU A 518 -29.06 -12.98 -26.01
N ARG A 519 -28.91 -11.78 -25.41
CA ARG A 519 -27.70 -11.35 -24.69
C ARG A 519 -27.53 -12.16 -23.39
N ARG A 520 -26.31 -12.59 -23.07
CA ARG A 520 -26.01 -13.16 -21.74
C ARG A 520 -26.13 -12.06 -20.67
N ARG A 521 -26.70 -12.40 -19.50
CA ARG A 521 -26.90 -11.48 -18.38
C ARG A 521 -26.08 -11.96 -17.18
N SER A 522 -24.83 -11.54 -17.07
CA SER A 522 -24.07 -11.62 -15.82
C SER A 522 -24.44 -10.45 -14.89
N LEU A 523 -24.13 -10.59 -13.60
CA LEU A 523 -24.26 -9.53 -12.58
C LEU A 523 -23.49 -8.25 -12.96
N LEU A 524 -22.42 -8.39 -13.76
CA LEU A 524 -21.59 -7.31 -14.28
C LEU A 524 -22.10 -6.74 -15.62
N ASP A 525 -22.98 -7.46 -16.32
CA ASP A 525 -23.36 -7.17 -17.71
C ASP A 525 -24.47 -6.11 -17.85
N GLU A 526 -25.24 -5.87 -16.79
CA GLU A 526 -26.37 -4.95 -16.85
C GLU A 526 -25.97 -3.47 -17.01
N TYR A 527 -24.67 -3.15 -16.84
CA TYR A 527 -24.23 -1.79 -16.57
C TYR A 527 -23.80 -0.93 -17.77
N ASP A 528 -23.58 -1.50 -18.96
CA ASP A 528 -22.49 -0.92 -19.75
C ASP A 528 -22.60 -1.05 -21.28
N LEU A 529 -23.79 -1.29 -21.81
CA LEU A 529 -24.10 -1.03 -23.23
C LEU A 529 -25.52 -0.49 -23.33
N GLY A 530 -25.63 0.81 -23.58
CA GLY A 530 -26.89 1.46 -23.92
C GLY A 530 -27.47 0.82 -25.18
N GLN A 531 -28.69 0.29 -25.09
CA GLN A 531 -29.45 0.00 -26.29
C GLN A 531 -30.02 1.31 -26.81
N HIS A 532 -29.75 1.59 -28.09
CA HIS A 532 -30.20 2.74 -28.90
C HIS A 532 -29.23 3.92 -29.03
N GLU A 533 -28.27 3.77 -29.95
CA GLU A 533 -28.00 4.83 -30.92
C GLU A 533 -28.30 4.28 -32.31
N ARG A 534 -29.14 5.00 -33.08
CA ARG A 534 -29.58 4.57 -34.44
C ARG A 534 -28.47 4.64 -35.50
N ASP A 535 -27.26 5.02 -35.08
CA ASP A 535 -26.04 5.04 -35.90
C ASP A 535 -24.95 4.06 -35.36
N HIS A 536 -25.30 3.17 -34.42
CA HIS A 536 -24.33 2.26 -33.81
C HIS A 536 -23.99 1.10 -34.76
N ASP A 537 -22.73 0.99 -35.17
CA ASP A 537 -22.21 -0.15 -35.92
C ASP A 537 -22.17 -1.39 -34.99
N PRO A 538 -22.86 -2.50 -35.31
CA PRO A 538 -22.78 -3.75 -34.56
C PRO A 538 -21.34 -4.25 -34.36
N GLN A 539 -20.43 -3.98 -35.29
CA GLN A 539 -19.00 -4.32 -35.15
C GLN A 539 -18.33 -3.56 -34.01
N GLN A 540 -18.74 -2.33 -33.70
CA GLN A 540 -18.20 -1.54 -32.59
C GLN A 540 -18.68 -2.06 -31.23
N THR A 541 -19.96 -2.41 -31.07
CA THR A 541 -20.48 -3.02 -29.83
C THR A 541 -19.82 -4.37 -29.56
N MET A 542 -19.68 -5.19 -30.61
CA MET A 542 -19.04 -6.50 -30.54
C MET A 542 -17.54 -6.42 -30.24
N THR A 543 -16.89 -5.33 -30.66
CA THR A 543 -15.48 -5.07 -30.33
C THR A 543 -15.35 -4.59 -28.88
N LEU A 544 -16.02 -3.50 -28.50
CA LEU A 544 -15.82 -2.84 -27.19
C LEU A 544 -16.18 -3.72 -25.99
N GLY A 545 -17.13 -4.63 -26.10
CA GLY A 545 -17.51 -5.52 -25.00
C GLY A 545 -16.34 -6.37 -24.47
N PRO A 546 -15.81 -7.32 -25.25
CA PRO A 546 -14.76 -8.24 -24.80
C PRO A 546 -13.36 -7.64 -24.81
N THR A 547 -13.13 -6.50 -25.48
CA THR A 547 -11.79 -5.89 -25.59
C THR A 547 -11.58 -4.66 -24.71
N ARG A 548 -12.61 -4.18 -23.99
CA ARG A 548 -12.48 -3.05 -23.08
C ARG A 548 -11.45 -3.31 -21.99
N GLY A 549 -10.51 -2.39 -21.86
CA GLY A 549 -9.38 -2.49 -20.94
C GLY A 549 -8.40 -3.61 -21.27
N ARG A 550 -8.44 -4.16 -22.49
CA ARG A 550 -7.64 -5.32 -22.89
C ARG A 550 -6.83 -5.01 -24.15
N VAL A 551 -5.71 -5.69 -24.29
CA VAL A 551 -4.80 -5.60 -25.43
C VAL A 551 -4.68 -6.96 -26.10
N PHE A 552 -4.49 -6.94 -27.41
CA PHE A 552 -4.13 -8.13 -28.17
C PHE A 552 -2.69 -8.53 -27.86
N PHE A 553 -2.42 -9.82 -27.69
CA PHE A 553 -1.06 -10.31 -27.45
C PHE A 553 -0.77 -11.62 -28.20
N THR A 554 0.52 -11.91 -28.37
CA THR A 554 1.04 -13.17 -28.88
C THR A 554 2.01 -13.76 -27.88
N THR A 555 2.14 -15.09 -27.87
CA THR A 555 3.08 -15.82 -27.01
C THR A 555 4.33 -16.26 -27.76
N THR A 556 5.33 -16.77 -27.03
CA THR A 556 6.59 -17.22 -27.61
C THR A 556 6.45 -18.44 -28.51
N THR A 557 5.45 -19.31 -28.27
CA THR A 557 5.17 -20.46 -29.15
C THR A 557 4.12 -20.15 -30.24
N GLY A 558 3.65 -18.91 -30.32
CA GLY A 558 2.82 -18.43 -31.43
C GLY A 558 1.31 -18.39 -31.16
N TYR A 559 0.86 -18.70 -29.94
CA TYR A 559 -0.54 -18.51 -29.55
C TYR A 559 -0.90 -17.02 -29.53
N ILE A 560 -2.18 -16.73 -29.71
CA ILE A 560 -2.74 -15.37 -29.70
C ILE A 560 -3.84 -15.27 -28.65
N GLY A 561 -4.03 -14.07 -28.10
CA GLY A 561 -5.00 -13.86 -27.05
C GLY A 561 -5.34 -12.40 -26.77
N LEU A 562 -6.22 -12.21 -25.78
CA LEU A 562 -6.56 -10.92 -25.18
C LEU A 562 -6.16 -10.94 -23.71
N ALA A 563 -5.43 -9.93 -23.26
CA ALA A 563 -4.99 -9.79 -21.88
C ALA A 563 -5.34 -8.39 -21.36
N PRO A 564 -5.33 -8.14 -20.04
CA PRO A 564 -5.53 -6.80 -19.52
C PRO A 564 -4.50 -5.82 -20.10
N HIS A 565 -4.90 -4.57 -20.31
CA HIS A 565 -3.98 -3.49 -20.71
C HIS A 565 -2.77 -3.45 -19.78
N GLY A 566 -1.59 -3.08 -20.28
CA GLY A 566 -0.33 -3.09 -19.52
C GLY A 566 0.28 -4.47 -19.22
N THR A 567 -0.26 -5.51 -19.84
CA THR A 567 0.48 -6.74 -20.17
C THR A 567 1.68 -6.38 -21.07
N VAL A 568 2.85 -6.95 -20.80
CA VAL A 568 4.09 -6.67 -21.53
C VAL A 568 4.82 -7.96 -21.93
N GLU A 569 5.81 -7.84 -22.81
CA GLU A 569 6.72 -8.94 -23.15
C GLU A 569 7.41 -9.49 -21.88
N GLY A 570 7.42 -10.81 -21.75
CA GLY A 570 7.99 -11.51 -20.60
C GLY A 570 7.00 -11.80 -19.47
N ASP A 571 5.77 -11.28 -19.54
CA ASP A 571 4.69 -11.76 -18.67
C ASP A 571 4.35 -13.22 -18.99
N LEU A 572 3.82 -13.96 -18.02
CA LEU A 572 3.57 -15.39 -18.13
C LEU A 572 2.07 -15.67 -18.24
N VAL A 573 1.71 -16.54 -19.18
CA VAL A 573 0.36 -17.09 -19.33
C VAL A 573 0.28 -18.34 -18.46
N TYR A 574 -0.49 -18.29 -17.38
CA TYR A 574 -0.68 -19.39 -16.46
C TYR A 574 -2.09 -19.95 -16.54
N ILE A 575 -2.18 -21.28 -16.47
CA ILE A 575 -3.45 -22.01 -16.32
C ILE A 575 -3.63 -22.31 -14.85
N VAL A 576 -4.44 -21.50 -14.17
CA VAL A 576 -4.83 -21.75 -12.77
C VAL A 576 -5.83 -22.90 -12.75
N LEU A 577 -5.59 -23.93 -11.94
CA LEU A 577 -6.50 -25.07 -11.83
C LEU A 577 -7.88 -24.62 -11.36
N GLY A 578 -8.94 -25.19 -11.92
CA GLY A 578 -10.33 -24.83 -11.60
C GLY A 578 -10.81 -23.50 -12.20
N SER A 579 -9.94 -22.75 -12.88
CA SER A 579 -10.32 -21.52 -13.57
C SER A 579 -10.88 -21.80 -14.96
N SER A 580 -11.94 -21.08 -15.34
CA SER A 580 -12.47 -21.08 -16.71
C SER A 580 -11.57 -20.37 -17.71
N VAL A 581 -10.55 -19.64 -17.24
CA VAL A 581 -9.67 -18.78 -18.04
C VAL A 581 -8.21 -18.86 -17.61
N PRO A 582 -7.26 -18.64 -18.53
CA PRO A 582 -5.88 -18.32 -18.18
C PRO A 582 -5.74 -16.99 -17.40
N TYR A 583 -4.66 -16.86 -16.66
CA TYR A 583 -4.25 -15.63 -16.00
C TYR A 583 -2.88 -15.15 -16.50
N ILE A 584 -2.73 -13.83 -16.61
CA ILE A 584 -1.44 -13.19 -16.86
C ILE A 584 -0.79 -12.85 -15.53
N LEU A 585 0.40 -13.41 -15.32
CA LEU A 585 1.20 -13.24 -14.12
C LEU A 585 2.54 -12.63 -14.49
N ARG A 586 2.96 -11.61 -13.75
CA ARG A 586 4.28 -11.01 -13.92
C ARG A 586 5.23 -11.57 -12.86
N PRO A 587 6.33 -12.24 -13.26
CA PRO A 587 7.35 -12.67 -12.32
C PRO A 587 7.96 -11.46 -11.60
N ARG A 588 8.05 -11.52 -10.26
CA ARG A 588 8.81 -10.52 -9.51
C ARG A 588 10.30 -10.81 -9.66
N ARG A 589 11.07 -9.80 -10.07
CA ARG A 589 12.53 -9.87 -10.17
C ARG A 589 13.12 -9.05 -9.02
N GLY A 590 14.13 -9.58 -8.31
CA GLY A 590 14.90 -8.84 -7.30
C GLY A 590 14.42 -8.90 -5.84
N THR A 591 13.70 -9.95 -5.45
CA THR A 591 13.44 -10.28 -4.04
C THR A 591 13.73 -11.76 -3.80
N ASP A 592 14.37 -12.10 -2.66
CA ASP A 592 14.71 -13.47 -2.23
C ASP A 592 13.52 -14.47 -2.18
N GLU A 593 12.29 -14.00 -2.39
CA GLU A 593 11.06 -14.80 -2.46
C GLU A 593 10.53 -14.91 -3.90
N GLN A 594 10.44 -16.14 -4.42
CA GLN A 594 9.78 -16.44 -5.70
C GLN A 594 8.30 -16.10 -5.60
N GLY A 595 7.84 -15.10 -6.35
CA GLY A 595 6.44 -14.70 -6.36
C GLY A 595 6.01 -13.96 -7.62
N PHE A 596 4.70 -13.91 -7.83
CA PHE A 596 4.07 -13.27 -8.98
C PHE A 596 3.23 -12.08 -8.58
N THR A 597 3.15 -11.08 -9.47
CA THR A 597 2.12 -10.05 -9.45
C THR A 597 1.01 -10.45 -10.42
N LEU A 598 -0.24 -10.37 -9.96
CA LEU A 598 -1.41 -10.62 -10.79
C LEU A 598 -1.68 -9.43 -11.72
N ILE A 599 -1.62 -9.65 -13.03
CA ILE A 599 -2.03 -8.66 -14.03
C ILE A 599 -3.54 -8.77 -14.26
N GLY A 600 -4.05 -10.00 -14.42
CA GLY A 600 -5.48 -10.31 -14.50
C GLY A 600 -5.78 -11.45 -15.48
N GLU A 601 -7.06 -11.71 -15.71
CA GLU A 601 -7.54 -12.79 -16.60
C GLU A 601 -7.19 -12.54 -18.06
N ALA A 602 -6.95 -13.60 -18.82
CA ALA A 602 -6.76 -13.55 -20.27
C ALA A 602 -7.62 -14.56 -21.02
N TYR A 603 -7.87 -14.26 -22.29
CA TYR A 603 -8.37 -15.21 -23.27
C TYR A 603 -7.20 -15.66 -24.14
N VAL A 604 -7.07 -16.97 -24.38
CA VAL A 604 -6.04 -17.51 -25.27
C VAL A 604 -6.67 -18.50 -26.24
N GLN A 605 -6.53 -18.22 -27.53
CA GLN A 605 -7.16 -19.03 -28.56
C GLN A 605 -6.59 -20.46 -28.56
N GLY A 606 -7.48 -21.45 -28.59
CA GLY A 606 -7.12 -22.86 -28.78
C GLY A 606 -6.84 -23.64 -27.49
N ILE A 607 -7.02 -23.03 -26.31
CA ILE A 607 -6.83 -23.71 -25.01
C ILE A 607 -7.94 -23.46 -23.98
N MET A 608 -9.09 -22.97 -24.45
CA MET A 608 -10.16 -22.50 -23.60
C MET A 608 -11.09 -23.61 -23.08
N ASN A 609 -10.99 -24.83 -23.60
CA ASN A 609 -11.85 -25.98 -23.29
C ASN A 609 -11.06 -27.15 -22.67
N GLY A 610 -9.99 -26.84 -21.94
CA GLY A 610 -9.16 -27.83 -21.26
C GLY A 610 -8.03 -28.41 -22.11
N GLU A 611 -7.84 -27.98 -23.36
CA GLU A 611 -6.78 -28.48 -24.26
C GLU A 611 -5.38 -28.24 -23.68
N ALA A 612 -5.20 -27.20 -22.84
CA ALA A 612 -3.94 -26.95 -22.14
C ALA A 612 -3.56 -28.07 -21.13
N LEU A 613 -4.54 -28.79 -20.58
CA LEU A 613 -4.30 -29.87 -19.61
C LEU A 613 -3.82 -31.17 -20.29
N GLU A 614 -4.19 -31.40 -21.56
CA GLU A 614 -3.91 -32.65 -22.30
C GLU A 614 -2.50 -32.75 -22.91
N ILE A 615 -1.73 -31.65 -22.92
CA ILE A 615 -0.37 -31.63 -23.48
C ILE A 615 0.55 -32.46 -22.55
N ASN A 616 1.30 -33.44 -23.07
CA ASN A 616 1.93 -34.54 -22.30
C ASN A 616 3.33 -34.27 -21.67
N SER A 617 3.88 -33.07 -21.73
CA SER A 617 5.24 -32.74 -21.25
C SER A 617 5.26 -31.74 -20.07
N TRP A 618 4.86 -32.10 -18.83
CA TRP A 618 4.71 -31.10 -17.76
C TRP A 618 5.05 -31.56 -16.34
N SER A 619 5.40 -30.57 -15.51
CA SER A 619 5.35 -30.60 -14.04
C SER A 619 4.35 -29.53 -13.58
N PHE A 620 3.50 -29.85 -12.60
CA PHE A 620 2.66 -28.86 -11.91
C PHE A 620 3.50 -28.11 -10.88
N GLY A 621 3.12 -26.87 -10.55
CA GLY A 621 3.82 -26.09 -9.54
C GLY A 621 2.92 -25.07 -8.84
N ASP A 622 3.30 -24.74 -7.61
CA ASP A 622 2.64 -23.73 -6.80
C ASP A 622 2.94 -22.32 -7.35
N ILE A 623 1.88 -21.55 -7.59
CA ILE A 623 1.92 -20.15 -7.99
C ILE A 623 1.71 -19.31 -6.74
N SER A 624 2.77 -18.72 -6.21
CA SER A 624 2.67 -17.81 -5.07
C SER A 624 2.53 -16.36 -5.52
N ILE A 625 1.38 -15.74 -5.28
CA ILE A 625 1.12 -14.31 -5.52
C ILE A 625 1.42 -13.55 -4.22
N ARG A 626 2.60 -12.91 -4.16
CA ARG A 626 3.12 -12.22 -2.98
C ARG A 626 3.36 -10.74 -3.24
N GLU A 627 2.80 -9.88 -2.41
CA GLU A 627 3.08 -8.44 -2.42
C GLU A 627 3.22 -7.93 -0.98
N LYS A 628 4.12 -6.98 -0.73
CA LYS A 628 4.06 -6.12 0.47
C LYS A 628 3.35 -4.84 0.05
N PRO A 629 2.42 -4.26 0.84
CA PRO A 629 1.78 -3.00 0.48
C PRO A 629 2.85 -1.92 0.33
N ALA A 630 2.88 -1.23 -0.80
CA ALA A 630 3.58 0.05 -0.84
C ALA A 630 2.64 1.12 -0.19
N PHE A 631 3.20 2.24 0.20
CA PHE A 631 2.50 3.35 0.83
C PHE A 631 2.18 4.38 -0.27
N THR A 632 0.97 4.93 -0.39
CA THR A 632 0.74 6.13 -1.23
C THR A 632 -0.03 7.24 -0.52
N ALA A 633 0.57 8.43 -0.56
CA ALA A 633 0.11 9.67 0.05
C ALA A 633 -0.62 10.57 -0.95
N ASP A 634 -1.69 11.22 -0.48
CA ASP A 634 -2.40 12.35 -1.10
C ASP A 634 -1.43 13.45 -1.60
N HIS A 635 -1.29 13.59 -2.92
CA HIS A 635 -0.25 14.40 -3.59
C HIS A 635 -0.25 15.91 -3.29
N HIS A 636 -1.25 16.43 -2.56
CA HIS A 636 -1.31 17.84 -2.15
C HIS A 636 -1.06 18.07 -0.65
N LYS A 637 -0.85 17.01 0.14
CA LYS A 637 -0.54 17.14 1.57
C LYS A 637 0.96 17.03 1.79
N ASN A 638 1.53 18.06 2.42
CA ASN A 638 2.89 17.97 2.96
C ASN A 638 2.84 17.12 4.23
N LEU A 639 3.03 15.82 4.08
CA LEU A 639 2.98 14.87 5.19
C LEU A 639 4.12 15.13 6.17
N ALA A 640 3.80 15.12 7.47
CA ALA A 640 4.79 15.15 8.52
C ALA A 640 5.49 13.79 8.62
N SER A 641 6.79 13.80 8.89
CA SER A 641 7.52 12.60 9.26
C SER A 641 7.00 12.04 10.58
N PRO A 642 6.69 10.73 10.67
CA PRO A 642 6.18 10.13 11.90
C PRO A 642 7.25 9.91 12.98
N ALA A 643 8.54 10.05 12.65
CA ALA A 643 9.65 9.69 13.54
C ALA A 643 9.89 10.71 14.68
N VAL A 644 9.33 11.92 14.60
CA VAL A 644 9.58 13.01 15.55
C VAL A 644 8.29 13.75 15.94
N PRO A 645 8.23 14.35 17.14
CA PRO A 645 7.02 15.04 17.62
C PRO A 645 6.81 16.44 17.02
N TYR A 646 7.77 16.95 16.24
CA TYR A 646 7.69 18.24 15.57
C TYR A 646 7.53 18.07 14.06
N PHE A 647 7.00 19.09 13.40
CA PHE A 647 6.80 19.04 11.96
C PHE A 647 8.13 19.09 11.18
N THR A 648 8.37 18.07 10.38
CA THR A 648 9.33 18.08 9.26
C THR A 648 8.73 17.23 8.13
N PRO A 649 8.86 17.62 6.85
CA PRO A 649 8.32 16.84 5.74
C PRO A 649 8.84 15.40 5.72
N LEU A 650 7.94 14.44 5.53
CA LEU A 650 8.28 13.05 5.21
C LEU A 650 9.18 13.03 3.97
N GLN A 651 10.29 12.30 4.02
CA GLN A 651 11.20 12.12 2.89
C GLN A 651 10.99 10.71 2.32
N ASP A 652 10.24 10.61 1.23
CA ASP A 652 10.00 9.36 0.53
C ASP A 652 10.07 9.56 -0.99
N PRO A 653 11.10 9.01 -1.67
CA PRO A 653 12.26 8.31 -1.09
C PRO A 653 13.15 9.26 -0.26
N PRO A 654 14.13 8.73 0.52
CA PRO A 654 15.09 9.58 1.21
C PRO A 654 15.99 10.37 0.26
N ALA A 655 16.66 11.41 0.77
CA ALA A 655 17.67 12.12 0.00
C ALA A 655 18.84 11.18 -0.38
N GLY A 656 19.45 11.41 -1.55
CA GLY A 656 20.54 10.61 -2.09
C GLY A 656 20.12 9.34 -2.84
N THR A 657 18.82 9.03 -2.91
CA THR A 657 18.27 7.99 -3.80
C THR A 657 18.40 8.41 -5.26
N ALA A 658 18.91 7.55 -6.13
CA ALA A 658 18.93 7.83 -7.57
C ALA A 658 17.52 7.84 -8.16
N LEU A 659 17.31 8.71 -9.14
CA LEU A 659 16.07 8.89 -9.88
C LEU A 659 16.35 8.62 -11.36
N LEU A 660 15.67 7.62 -11.91
CA LEU A 660 15.69 7.33 -13.33
C LEU A 660 14.86 8.38 -14.07
N VAL A 661 15.52 9.11 -14.96
CA VAL A 661 14.90 10.05 -15.91
C VAL A 661 14.78 9.39 -17.29
N ASP A 662 13.82 9.85 -18.09
CA ASP A 662 13.52 9.26 -19.40
C ASP A 662 14.76 9.19 -20.31
N GLY A 663 15.07 7.98 -20.77
CA GLY A 663 16.23 7.70 -21.64
C GLY A 663 17.51 7.25 -20.92
N GLN A 664 17.57 7.33 -19.58
CA GLN A 664 18.69 6.79 -18.80
C GLN A 664 18.54 5.28 -18.61
N LYS A 665 19.48 4.49 -19.16
CA LYS A 665 19.43 3.03 -19.15
C LYS A 665 20.05 2.38 -17.92
N ASP A 666 20.95 3.09 -17.24
CA ASP A 666 21.69 2.53 -16.11
C ASP A 666 22.03 3.61 -15.07
N VAL A 667 22.14 3.16 -13.81
CA VAL A 667 22.61 3.95 -12.67
C VAL A 667 23.90 3.33 -12.17
N PRO A 668 24.99 4.10 -12.05
CA PRO A 668 26.27 3.63 -11.52
C PRO A 668 26.10 2.90 -10.18
N LYS A 669 26.82 1.79 -9.95
CA LYS A 669 26.71 1.01 -8.70
C LYS A 669 26.85 1.85 -7.44
N LEU A 670 27.64 2.94 -7.46
CA LEU A 670 27.74 3.91 -6.36
C LEU A 670 26.38 4.41 -5.85
N PHE A 671 25.40 4.54 -6.73
CA PHE A 671 24.05 5.03 -6.44
C PHE A 671 22.98 3.93 -6.47
N ARG A 672 23.38 2.67 -6.59
CA ARG A 672 22.46 1.52 -6.41
C ARG A 672 22.34 1.19 -4.92
N PRO A 673 21.18 0.73 -4.45
CA PRO A 673 21.01 0.29 -3.08
C PRO A 673 22.02 -0.80 -2.65
N LEU A 674 22.23 -0.91 -1.33
CA LEU A 674 22.97 -1.99 -0.70
C LEU A 674 22.19 -2.47 0.52
N LYS A 675 21.87 -3.78 0.56
CA LYS A 675 21.22 -4.41 1.72
C LYS A 675 22.26 -5.13 2.55
N LEU A 676 22.29 -4.81 3.85
CA LEU A 676 23.07 -5.47 4.88
C LEU A 676 22.09 -5.93 5.95
N ARG A 677 21.88 -7.25 6.05
CA ARG A 677 20.83 -7.83 6.92
C ARG A 677 19.46 -7.18 6.68
N GLY A 678 18.85 -6.59 7.72
CA GLY A 678 17.57 -5.87 7.65
C GLY A 678 17.69 -4.41 7.19
N LEU A 679 18.91 -3.88 7.05
CA LEU A 679 19.16 -2.48 6.70
C LEU A 679 19.43 -2.33 5.20
N THR A 680 18.62 -1.53 4.52
CA THR A 680 18.86 -1.13 3.12
C THR A 680 19.36 0.32 3.07
N LEU A 681 20.54 0.50 2.50
CA LEU A 681 21.14 1.80 2.19
C LEU A 681 20.69 2.20 0.79
N GLN A 682 20.25 3.45 0.60
CA GLN A 682 19.75 3.96 -0.69
C GLN A 682 20.86 4.22 -1.73
N ASN A 683 22.11 4.26 -1.28
CA ASN A 683 23.32 4.33 -2.11
C ASN A 683 24.51 3.75 -1.33
N ARG A 684 25.68 3.64 -1.97
CA ARG A 684 26.90 3.01 -1.41
C ARG A 684 27.91 4.02 -0.86
N ILE A 685 27.44 5.17 -0.40
CA ILE A 685 28.28 6.25 0.11
C ILE A 685 28.03 6.40 1.61
N MET A 686 29.07 6.19 2.41
CA MET A 686 29.01 6.32 3.86
C MET A 686 29.85 7.50 4.36
N LEU A 687 29.32 8.28 5.31
CA LEU A 687 30.14 9.19 6.11
C LEU A 687 31.03 8.38 7.05
N SER A 688 32.34 8.57 6.94
CA SER A 688 33.34 7.96 7.85
C SER A 688 33.27 8.61 9.24
N PRO A 689 33.53 7.88 10.33
CA PRO A 689 33.64 8.47 11.66
C PRO A 689 34.79 9.48 11.72
N LEU A 690 34.49 10.69 12.18
CA LEU A 690 35.42 11.83 12.21
C LEU A 690 35.30 12.57 13.56
N CYS A 691 36.27 12.37 14.45
CA CYS A 691 36.29 13.07 15.74
C CYS A 691 36.17 14.59 15.58
N GLN A 692 35.27 15.19 16.36
CA GLN A 692 34.97 16.62 16.33
C GLN A 692 35.58 17.38 17.51
N TYR A 693 36.01 16.68 18.56
CA TYR A 693 36.67 17.26 19.75
C TYR A 693 35.86 18.44 20.32
N SER A 694 34.53 18.26 20.39
CA SER A 694 33.56 19.33 20.69
C SER A 694 32.48 18.89 21.69
N ALA A 695 32.67 17.75 22.35
CA ALA A 695 31.77 17.23 23.38
C ALA A 695 32.13 17.82 24.76
N GLU A 696 31.13 17.88 25.63
CA GLU A 696 31.32 18.29 27.01
C GLU A 696 31.17 17.08 27.92
N ASN A 697 32.30 16.58 28.46
CA ASN A 697 32.32 15.35 29.25
C ASN A 697 31.61 14.19 28.54
N GLY A 698 31.92 14.00 27.24
CA GLY A 698 31.29 13.00 26.38
C GLY A 698 29.86 13.29 25.92
N HIS A 699 29.23 14.38 26.36
CA HIS A 699 27.88 14.74 25.90
C HIS A 699 27.93 15.52 24.58
N TYR A 700 27.05 15.15 23.66
CA TYR A 700 26.86 15.88 22.42
C TYR A 700 26.37 17.31 22.70
N THR A 701 27.11 18.28 22.17
CA THR A 701 26.75 19.69 22.15
C THR A 701 26.00 20.06 20.86
N MET A 702 25.59 21.33 20.73
CA MET A 702 25.00 21.85 19.50
C MET A 702 25.90 21.69 18.28
N TRP A 703 27.23 21.62 18.45
CA TRP A 703 28.16 21.37 17.34
C TRP A 703 27.81 20.09 16.59
N HIS A 704 27.70 18.96 17.29
CA HIS A 704 27.39 17.66 16.69
C HIS A 704 26.02 17.66 16.02
N LYS A 705 25.01 18.27 16.68
CA LYS A 705 23.65 18.38 16.14
C LYS A 705 23.65 19.13 14.81
N THR A 706 24.37 20.25 14.73
CA THR A 706 24.49 21.05 13.49
C THR A 706 25.36 20.34 12.44
N HIS A 707 26.48 19.77 12.84
CA HIS A 707 27.42 19.10 11.95
C HIS A 707 26.80 17.87 11.28
N ILE A 708 26.32 16.92 12.08
CA ILE A 708 25.69 15.69 11.58
C ILE A 708 24.36 16.00 10.90
N GLY A 709 23.54 16.88 11.48
CA GLY A 709 22.28 17.31 10.86
C GLY A 709 22.47 17.92 9.47
N GLY A 710 23.55 18.67 9.28
CA GLY A 710 23.93 19.25 7.99
C GLY A 710 24.25 18.22 6.91
N ILE A 711 24.90 17.11 7.29
CA ILE A 711 25.35 16.04 6.39
C ILE A 711 24.25 15.00 6.15
N VAL A 712 23.62 14.48 7.21
CA VAL A 712 22.71 13.33 7.14
C VAL A 712 21.52 13.62 6.22
N GLN A 713 20.97 14.83 6.30
CA GLN A 713 19.85 15.25 5.44
C GLN A 713 20.24 15.33 3.94
N ARG A 714 21.52 15.25 3.58
CA ARG A 714 22.01 15.40 2.20
C ARG A 714 22.21 14.06 1.48
N GLY A 715 21.84 12.96 2.12
CA GLY A 715 21.66 11.67 1.47
C GLY A 715 22.79 10.65 1.46
N PRO A 716 23.81 10.66 2.36
CA PRO A 716 24.64 9.47 2.54
C PRO A 716 23.78 8.23 2.76
N GLY A 717 24.14 7.10 2.15
CA GLY A 717 23.48 5.82 2.37
C GLY A 717 23.54 5.40 3.85
N LEU A 718 24.64 5.73 4.53
CA LEU A 718 24.84 5.51 5.95
C LEU A 718 25.69 6.64 6.56
N THR A 719 25.33 7.12 7.74
CA THR A 719 26.10 8.15 8.45
C THR A 719 26.71 7.57 9.72
N CYS A 720 28.04 7.41 9.77
CA CYS A 720 28.73 7.01 10.99
C CYS A 720 29.18 8.22 11.80
N ILE A 721 28.67 8.33 13.03
CA ILE A 721 29.15 9.33 13.96
C ILE A 721 30.55 8.98 14.49
N GLU A 722 31.24 9.98 15.01
CA GLU A 722 32.63 9.85 15.44
C GLU A 722 32.89 8.77 16.49
N ALA A 723 34.18 8.43 16.63
CA ALA A 723 34.65 7.51 17.67
C ALA A 723 34.13 7.95 19.04
N THR A 724 33.25 7.13 19.61
CA THR A 724 32.56 7.42 20.85
C THR A 724 33.12 6.52 21.94
N ALA A 725 33.72 7.14 22.96
CA ALA A 725 34.47 6.42 23.98
C ALA A 725 33.56 5.59 24.89
N VAL A 726 33.94 4.33 25.12
CA VAL A 726 33.20 3.40 26.00
C VAL A 726 33.52 3.57 27.48
N THR A 727 34.60 4.29 27.80
CA THR A 727 35.00 4.69 29.15
C THR A 727 35.50 6.14 29.14
N PRO A 728 35.47 6.86 30.27
CA PRO A 728 35.99 8.23 30.36
C PRO A 728 37.47 8.34 29.96
N GLN A 729 38.29 7.39 30.38
CA GLN A 729 39.73 7.34 30.09
C GLN A 729 40.05 6.80 28.69
N GLY A 730 39.07 6.21 28.01
CA GLY A 730 39.19 5.72 26.64
C GLY A 730 39.02 6.79 25.56
N ARG A 731 38.81 8.05 25.95
CA ARG A 731 38.78 9.18 25.01
C ARG A 731 40.17 9.49 24.45
N ILE A 732 40.25 10.05 23.25
CA ILE A 732 41.49 10.61 22.69
C ILE A 732 41.80 11.93 23.40
N THR A 733 40.82 12.83 23.46
CA THR A 733 40.92 14.16 24.10
C THR A 733 39.83 14.38 25.14
N PRO A 734 39.98 15.36 26.06
CA PRO A 734 38.92 15.70 27.02
C PRO A 734 37.57 16.06 26.38
N GLU A 735 37.59 16.60 25.15
CA GLU A 735 36.42 17.02 24.38
C GLU A 735 35.85 15.94 23.44
N ASP A 736 36.28 14.69 23.58
CA ASP A 736 35.72 13.57 22.80
C ASP A 736 34.33 13.15 23.28
N SER A 737 33.56 12.63 22.32
CA SER A 737 32.25 12.01 22.52
C SER A 737 32.31 10.74 23.36
N GLY A 738 31.25 10.47 24.13
CA GLY A 738 31.20 9.35 25.08
C GLY A 738 29.87 8.64 25.16
N LEU A 739 29.91 7.36 25.54
CA LEU A 739 28.71 6.55 25.83
C LEU A 739 28.89 5.60 27.03
N TRP A 740 29.68 6.03 28.01
CA TRP A 740 29.94 5.28 29.25
C TRP A 740 28.86 5.50 30.33
N GLN A 741 27.99 6.50 30.20
CA GLN A 741 26.93 6.81 31.16
C GLN A 741 25.60 7.20 30.51
N ASP A 742 24.49 6.96 31.20
CA ASP A 742 23.15 7.07 30.64
C ASP A 742 22.75 8.50 30.22
N SER A 743 23.30 9.52 30.89
CA SER A 743 23.00 10.92 30.55
C SER A 743 23.50 11.32 29.15
N GLN A 744 24.41 10.54 28.55
CA GLN A 744 24.91 10.76 27.19
C GLN A 744 23.92 10.30 26.11
N ILE A 745 22.95 9.44 26.46
CA ILE A 745 21.97 8.88 25.52
C ILE A 745 21.07 9.98 24.95
N GLY A 746 20.54 10.87 25.80
CA GLY A 746 19.58 11.90 25.39
C GLY A 746 20.09 12.79 24.25
N PRO A 747 21.25 13.46 24.41
CA PRO A 747 21.83 14.29 23.36
C PRO A 747 22.16 13.54 22.06
N LEU A 748 22.59 12.28 22.13
CA LEU A 748 22.82 11.42 20.95
C LEU A 748 21.50 11.08 20.26
N LYS A 749 20.48 10.69 21.03
CA LYS A 749 19.15 10.34 20.54
C LYS A 749 18.52 11.47 19.74
N GLU A 750 18.74 12.74 20.13
CA GLU A 750 18.24 13.87 19.34
C GLU A 750 18.78 13.89 17.89
N VAL A 751 20.03 13.47 17.68
CA VAL A 751 20.64 13.38 16.34
C VAL A 751 20.09 12.18 15.58
N VAL A 752 19.91 11.05 16.26
CA VAL A 752 19.31 9.83 15.69
C VAL A 752 17.87 10.10 15.24
N ASP A 753 17.05 10.67 16.12
CA ASP A 753 15.66 11.02 15.85
C ASP A 753 15.56 11.99 14.66
N PHE A 754 16.48 12.97 14.57
CA PHE A 754 16.55 13.85 13.41
C PHE A 754 16.89 13.08 12.12
N ALA A 755 17.89 12.19 12.14
CA ALA A 755 18.25 11.36 10.98
C ALA A 755 17.06 10.52 10.49
N HIS A 756 16.39 9.82 11.41
CA HIS A 756 15.19 9.02 11.11
C HIS A 756 14.04 9.88 10.61
N SER A 757 13.89 11.11 11.11
CA SER A 757 12.88 12.05 10.58
C SER A 757 13.09 12.39 9.10
N GLN A 758 14.33 12.32 8.63
CA GLN A 758 14.71 12.53 7.23
C GLN A 758 14.77 11.23 6.42
N ASN A 759 14.28 10.11 7.00
CA ASN A 759 14.34 8.77 6.43
C ASN A 759 15.78 8.29 6.11
N GLN A 760 16.76 8.77 6.87
CA GLN A 760 18.19 8.45 6.70
C GLN A 760 18.65 7.40 7.72
N LYS A 761 19.77 6.72 7.41
CA LYS A 761 20.37 5.70 8.28
C LYS A 761 21.58 6.25 9.03
N ILE A 762 21.68 5.92 10.31
CA ILE A 762 22.73 6.42 11.19
C ILE A 762 23.33 5.31 12.06
N MET A 763 24.65 5.33 12.21
CA MET A 763 25.41 4.35 12.98
C MET A 763 26.41 5.04 13.91
N ILE A 764 26.90 4.30 14.89
CA ILE A 764 27.89 4.76 15.86
C ILE A 764 29.18 3.92 15.79
N GLN A 765 30.34 4.58 15.87
CA GLN A 765 31.60 3.90 16.10
C GLN A 765 31.94 3.91 17.60
N LEU A 766 32.01 2.72 18.22
CA LEU A 766 32.42 2.57 19.61
C LEU A 766 33.93 2.33 19.70
N ALA A 767 34.61 3.08 20.58
CA ALA A 767 36.07 3.16 20.60
C ALA A 767 36.67 3.25 22.00
N HIS A 768 37.98 2.98 22.07
CA HIS A 768 38.84 3.24 23.22
C HIS A 768 40.26 3.56 22.73
N ALA A 769 40.78 4.75 23.03
CA ALA A 769 42.01 5.30 22.45
C ALA A 769 43.31 4.65 22.97
N GLY A 770 43.23 3.83 24.02
CA GLY A 770 44.36 3.04 24.50
C GLY A 770 45.57 3.91 24.86
N ARG A 771 46.78 3.54 24.42
CA ARG A 771 48.02 4.29 24.66
C ARG A 771 48.06 5.68 24.01
N LYS A 772 47.10 6.01 23.16
CA LYS A 772 46.95 7.32 22.51
C LYS A 772 45.88 8.20 23.17
N ALA A 773 45.34 7.78 24.31
CA ALA A 773 44.42 8.57 25.12
C ALA A 773 45.11 9.75 25.82
N SER A 774 44.30 10.69 26.33
CA SER A 774 44.75 11.86 27.10
C SER A 774 45.69 12.79 26.31
N THR A 775 45.29 13.14 25.10
CA THR A 775 45.96 14.16 24.26
C THR A 775 45.09 15.41 24.10
N VAL A 776 45.70 16.51 23.66
CA VAL A 776 44.97 17.74 23.30
C VAL A 776 44.42 17.67 21.87
N ALA A 777 43.41 18.48 21.56
CA ALA A 777 42.81 18.54 20.23
C ALA A 777 43.86 18.84 19.11
N PRO A 778 43.69 18.30 17.88
CA PRO A 778 44.73 18.32 16.85
C PRO A 778 45.21 19.70 16.38
N TRP A 779 44.42 20.76 16.56
CA TRP A 779 44.81 22.13 16.22
C TRP A 779 45.69 22.80 17.29
N LEU A 780 45.80 22.20 18.48
CA LEU A 780 46.67 22.66 19.56
C LEU A 780 48.05 22.03 19.46
N SER A 781 48.12 20.74 19.09
CA SER A 781 49.35 19.98 18.96
C SER A 781 49.11 18.69 18.15
N PRO A 782 50.13 18.13 17.48
CA PRO A 782 50.03 16.81 16.82
C PRO A 782 49.80 15.61 17.77
N GLY A 783 49.81 15.82 19.09
CA GLY A 783 49.53 14.77 20.07
C GLY A 783 50.11 15.03 21.46
N ALA A 784 50.22 16.30 21.89
CA ALA A 784 50.72 16.60 23.24
C ALA A 784 49.78 16.06 24.31
N ILE A 785 50.37 15.61 25.42
CA ILE A 785 49.65 15.14 26.61
C ILE A 785 48.70 16.25 27.11
N ALA A 786 47.43 15.90 27.31
CA ALA A 786 46.52 16.69 28.11
C ALA A 786 46.83 16.47 29.59
N SER A 787 47.23 17.53 30.29
CA SER A 787 47.50 17.50 31.74
C SER A 787 46.20 17.63 32.56
N GLU A 788 46.27 17.30 33.85
CA GLU A 788 45.10 17.29 34.74
C GLU A 788 44.43 18.67 34.87
N ASP A 789 45.19 19.77 34.79
CA ASP A 789 44.68 21.15 34.84
C ASP A 789 43.80 21.52 33.63
N ILE A 790 43.99 20.83 32.50
CA ILE A 790 43.12 20.90 31.33
C ILE A 790 42.24 19.66 31.17
N LYS A 791 41.93 18.99 32.29
CA LYS A 791 41.02 17.83 32.38
C LYS A 791 41.52 16.57 31.67
N GLY A 792 42.82 16.48 31.41
CA GLY A 792 43.47 15.24 30.98
C GLY A 792 43.64 14.23 32.11
N TRP A 793 44.11 13.03 31.78
CA TRP A 793 44.28 11.90 32.68
C TRP A 793 45.57 11.11 32.33
N PRO A 794 46.75 11.77 32.32
CA PRO A 794 47.99 11.14 31.84
C PRO A 794 48.41 9.91 32.67
N ASN A 795 47.96 9.83 33.93
CA ASN A 795 48.25 8.73 34.84
C ASN A 795 47.22 7.57 34.74
N GLU A 796 46.18 7.69 33.92
CA GLU A 796 45.11 6.70 33.76
C GLU A 796 44.93 6.29 32.29
N VAL A 797 46.04 6.22 31.55
CA VAL A 797 46.10 5.70 30.18
C VAL A 797 46.40 4.20 30.22
N TYR A 798 45.68 3.39 29.44
CA TYR A 798 45.74 1.93 29.47
C TYR A 798 46.08 1.35 28.10
N ALA A 799 46.86 0.27 28.07
CA ALA A 799 47.32 -0.38 26.84
C ALA A 799 47.62 -1.87 27.11
N PRO A 800 47.80 -2.73 26.08
CA PRO A 800 48.22 -4.11 26.29
C PRO A 800 49.59 -4.22 26.99
N SER A 801 50.51 -3.28 26.73
CA SER A 801 51.85 -3.23 27.34
C SER A 801 52.21 -1.79 27.74
N ALA A 802 53.12 -1.62 28.71
CA ALA A 802 53.58 -0.32 29.20
C ALA A 802 54.55 0.37 28.22
N ILE A 803 54.13 0.55 26.97
CA ILE A 803 54.91 1.11 25.86
C ILE A 803 54.16 2.31 25.31
N ALA A 804 54.69 3.52 25.56
CA ALA A 804 54.14 4.76 25.03
C ALA A 804 54.17 4.77 23.49
N TRP A 805 53.24 5.47 22.85
CA TRP A 805 53.23 5.60 21.39
C TRP A 805 54.46 6.35 20.86
N ASN A 806 54.86 7.42 21.55
CA ASN A 806 56.13 8.11 21.38
C ASN A 806 56.48 8.87 22.68
N SER A 807 57.56 9.65 22.69
CA SER A 807 58.00 10.44 23.85
C SER A 807 57.08 11.61 24.24
N GLN A 808 56.11 11.96 23.40
CA GLN A 808 55.13 13.03 23.64
C GLN A 808 53.75 12.50 24.06
N HIS A 809 53.59 11.19 24.27
CA HIS A 809 52.37 10.57 24.77
C HIS A 809 52.58 10.07 26.20
N ALA A 810 51.48 9.94 26.95
CA ALA A 810 51.52 9.40 28.29
C ALA A 810 52.04 7.95 28.27
N THR A 811 52.81 7.58 29.29
CA THR A 811 53.21 6.17 29.49
C THR A 811 51.99 5.38 29.98
N PRO A 812 51.50 4.39 29.22
CA PRO A 812 50.31 3.66 29.60
C PRO A 812 50.60 2.66 30.72
N LYS A 813 49.58 2.37 31.52
CA LYS A 813 49.52 1.18 32.38
C LYS A 813 49.24 -0.05 31.50
N ALA A 814 50.02 -1.12 31.69
CA ALA A 814 49.70 -2.41 31.09
C ALA A 814 48.43 -2.97 31.72
N MET A 815 47.41 -3.26 30.92
CA MET A 815 46.13 -3.79 31.41
C MET A 815 46.30 -5.15 32.09
N THR A 816 45.73 -5.31 33.27
CA THR A 816 45.55 -6.61 33.91
C THR A 816 44.43 -7.40 33.23
N LEU A 817 44.26 -8.68 33.59
CA LEU A 817 43.10 -9.45 33.13
C LEU A 817 41.77 -8.85 33.62
N ASP A 818 41.77 -8.26 34.82
CA ASP A 818 40.61 -7.58 35.38
C ASP A 818 40.29 -6.28 34.62
N ASP A 819 41.32 -5.52 34.21
CA ASP A 819 41.13 -4.34 33.36
C ASP A 819 40.53 -4.72 32.00
N ILE A 820 40.97 -5.83 31.41
CA ILE A 820 40.41 -6.36 30.15
C ILE A 820 38.94 -6.74 30.35
N ALA A 821 38.60 -7.43 31.45
CA ALA A 821 37.22 -7.78 31.76
C ALA A 821 36.33 -6.54 32.01
N ALA A 822 36.86 -5.51 32.69
CA ALA A 822 36.17 -4.24 32.90
C ALA A 822 35.95 -3.50 31.58
N PHE A 823 36.95 -3.47 30.70
CA PHE A 823 36.83 -2.90 29.35
C PHE A 823 35.74 -3.58 28.53
N LYS A 824 35.70 -4.92 28.51
CA LYS A 824 34.66 -5.69 27.82
C LYS A 824 33.25 -5.33 28.34
N THR A 825 33.11 -5.25 29.67
CA THR A 825 31.83 -4.85 30.31
C THR A 825 31.40 -3.44 29.87
N ALA A 826 32.32 -2.47 29.91
CA ALA A 826 32.05 -1.11 29.48
C ALA A 826 31.68 -1.01 27.98
N PHE A 827 32.31 -1.83 27.13
CA PHE A 827 31.96 -1.92 25.72
C PHE A 827 30.54 -2.44 25.53
N GLN A 828 30.17 -3.54 26.20
CA GLN A 828 28.81 -4.11 26.17
C GLN A 828 27.76 -3.11 26.65
N ASP A 829 28.05 -2.35 27.72
CA ASP A 829 27.11 -1.35 28.22
C ASP A 829 26.95 -0.18 27.24
N SER A 830 28.02 0.22 26.55
CA SER A 830 27.95 1.22 25.48
C SER A 830 27.13 0.72 24.28
N VAL A 831 27.24 -0.57 23.93
CA VAL A 831 26.39 -1.21 22.91
C VAL A 831 24.91 -1.13 23.30
N LYS A 832 24.55 -1.47 24.54
CA LYS A 832 23.16 -1.38 25.04
C LYS A 832 22.64 0.06 24.99
N ARG A 833 23.47 1.03 25.37
CA ARG A 833 23.12 2.46 25.29
C ARG A 833 22.95 2.95 23.86
N ALA A 834 23.76 2.45 22.92
CA ALA A 834 23.61 2.78 21.50
C ALA A 834 22.27 2.26 20.96
N LEU A 835 21.86 1.05 21.33
CA LEU A 835 20.53 0.53 21.01
C LEU A 835 19.42 1.41 21.60
N GLN A 836 19.57 1.84 22.85
CA GLN A 836 18.62 2.73 23.52
C GLN A 836 18.54 4.13 22.85
N ALA A 837 19.65 4.62 22.31
CA ALA A 837 19.69 5.85 21.53
C ALA A 837 19.02 5.70 20.14
N GLY A 838 18.88 4.47 19.64
CA GLY A 838 18.16 4.13 18.40
C GLY A 838 19.03 4.02 17.15
N PHE A 839 20.34 3.79 17.26
CA PHE A 839 21.20 3.62 16.08
C PHE A 839 20.79 2.42 15.23
N ASP A 840 21.02 2.51 13.91
CA ASP A 840 20.68 1.47 12.92
C ASP A 840 21.81 0.45 12.69
N ALA A 841 23.05 0.80 13.04
CA ALA A 841 24.21 -0.09 13.00
C ALA A 841 25.28 0.33 14.04
N ILE A 842 26.21 -0.57 14.33
CA ILE A 842 27.36 -0.32 15.22
C ILE A 842 28.65 -0.67 14.48
N GLU A 843 29.67 0.19 14.60
CA GLU A 843 31.05 -0.12 14.21
C GLU A 843 31.96 -0.28 15.42
N ILE A 844 32.72 -1.36 15.46
CA ILE A 844 33.77 -1.59 16.45
C ILE A 844 35.06 -0.96 15.93
N HIS A 845 35.64 -0.01 16.67
CA HIS A 845 36.92 0.59 16.28
C HIS A 845 38.11 -0.32 16.66
N ASN A 846 38.63 -1.06 15.68
CA ASN A 846 39.75 -1.99 15.81
C ASN A 846 40.95 -1.58 14.91
N ALA A 847 41.26 -0.27 14.88
CA ALA A 847 42.19 0.33 13.92
C ALA A 847 42.97 1.51 14.54
N HIS A 848 43.82 2.15 13.71
CA HIS A 848 44.48 3.44 13.98
C HIS A 848 45.41 3.51 15.20
N GLY A 849 45.80 2.35 15.73
CA GLY A 849 46.70 2.24 16.87
C GLY A 849 46.04 2.59 18.19
N TYR A 850 44.70 2.52 18.24
CA TYR A 850 43.92 2.58 19.48
C TYR A 850 43.77 1.19 20.09
N LEU A 851 43.13 1.07 21.24
CA LEU A 851 43.25 -0.06 22.15
C LEU A 851 43.14 -1.44 21.46
N LEU A 852 42.07 -1.70 20.72
CA LEU A 852 41.90 -3.00 20.09
C LEU A 852 42.97 -3.27 19.00
N HIS A 853 43.37 -2.25 18.23
CA HIS A 853 44.51 -2.37 17.30
C HIS A 853 45.84 -2.57 18.01
N GLU A 854 46.02 -1.96 19.20
CA GLU A 854 47.21 -2.16 20.00
C GLU A 854 47.37 -3.61 20.42
N PHE A 855 46.28 -4.32 20.72
CA PHE A 855 46.30 -5.76 21.00
C PHE A 855 46.66 -6.59 19.76
N LEU A 856 46.27 -6.14 18.56
CA LEU A 856 46.62 -6.81 17.31
C LEU A 856 48.11 -6.69 16.99
N SER A 857 48.71 -5.50 17.09
CA SER A 857 50.07 -5.27 16.64
C SER A 857 51.13 -5.76 17.65
N PRO A 858 52.12 -6.58 17.24
CA PRO A 858 53.20 -7.01 18.12
C PRO A 858 54.11 -5.83 18.54
N VAL A 859 54.07 -4.70 17.83
CA VAL A 859 54.82 -3.49 18.19
C VAL A 859 54.31 -2.87 19.51
N SER A 860 53.01 -2.98 19.76
CA SER A 860 52.36 -2.47 20.98
C SER A 860 52.05 -3.56 22.01
N ASN A 861 51.91 -4.81 21.59
CA ASN A 861 51.52 -5.94 22.43
C ASN A 861 52.69 -6.90 22.67
N GLN A 862 53.40 -6.69 23.77
CA GLN A 862 54.48 -7.53 24.29
C GLN A 862 54.02 -8.41 25.47
N ARG A 863 52.72 -8.71 25.55
CA ARG A 863 52.17 -9.57 26.61
C ARG A 863 52.59 -11.02 26.40
N SER A 864 52.75 -11.74 27.51
CA SER A 864 53.05 -13.18 27.54
C SER A 864 51.86 -14.04 28.01
N ASP A 865 50.71 -13.43 28.27
CA ASP A 865 49.48 -14.11 28.67
C ASP A 865 48.61 -14.49 27.45
N LYS A 866 47.38 -14.94 27.70
CA LYS A 866 46.44 -15.36 26.64
C LYS A 866 46.01 -14.26 25.65
N TYR A 867 46.43 -13.01 25.86
CA TYR A 867 46.11 -11.88 24.99
C TYR A 867 47.32 -11.31 24.24
N GLY A 868 48.50 -11.94 24.29
CA GLY A 868 49.65 -11.57 23.45
C GLY A 868 50.59 -12.72 23.11
N GLY A 869 51.70 -12.39 22.45
CA GLY A 869 52.62 -13.36 21.87
C GLY A 869 52.12 -13.86 20.52
N THR A 870 51.47 -15.03 20.48
CA THR A 870 51.03 -15.64 19.22
C THR A 870 49.92 -14.83 18.54
N TRP A 871 49.76 -15.02 17.23
CA TRP A 871 48.72 -14.37 16.45
C TRP A 871 47.30 -14.63 17.02
N GLU A 872 47.00 -15.87 17.41
CA GLU A 872 45.71 -16.27 17.99
C GLU A 872 45.40 -15.53 19.28
N ASN A 873 46.42 -15.27 20.10
CA ASN A 873 46.27 -14.52 21.35
C ASN A 873 46.08 -13.03 21.08
N ARG A 874 46.81 -12.45 20.12
CA ARG A 874 46.70 -11.03 19.74
C ARG A 874 45.29 -10.68 19.22
N VAL A 875 44.69 -11.54 18.40
CA VAL A 875 43.34 -11.31 17.85
C VAL A 875 42.20 -11.63 18.84
N ARG A 876 42.50 -12.29 19.96
CA ARG A 876 41.50 -12.84 20.88
C ARG A 876 40.52 -11.78 21.39
N LEU A 877 41.02 -10.64 21.86
CA LEU A 877 40.17 -9.60 22.44
C LEU A 877 39.20 -9.02 21.39
N SER A 878 39.67 -8.78 20.16
CA SER A 878 38.82 -8.28 19.08
C SER A 878 37.71 -9.28 18.72
N LEU A 879 38.01 -10.59 18.70
CA LEU A 879 37.01 -11.63 18.47
C LEU A 879 36.00 -11.74 19.62
N GLU A 880 36.45 -11.65 20.88
CA GLU A 880 35.57 -11.65 22.06
C GLU A 880 34.59 -10.46 22.02
N ILE A 881 35.07 -9.24 21.69
CA ILE A 881 34.21 -8.04 21.58
C ILE A 881 33.19 -8.18 20.44
N VAL A 882 33.58 -8.78 19.30
CA VAL A 882 32.65 -9.04 18.19
C VAL A 882 31.54 -10.00 18.62
N GLU A 883 31.87 -11.11 19.26
CA GLU A 883 30.90 -12.10 19.75
C GLU A 883 29.94 -11.50 20.77
N GLU A 884 30.47 -10.76 21.74
CA GLU A 884 29.68 -10.12 22.79
C GLU A 884 28.77 -9.03 22.22
N THR A 885 29.26 -8.23 21.28
CA THR A 885 28.43 -7.23 20.58
C THR A 885 27.34 -7.90 19.75
N ARG A 886 27.68 -8.98 19.03
CA ARG A 886 26.72 -9.76 18.22
C ARG A 886 25.63 -10.41 19.06
N ALA A 887 25.95 -10.84 20.29
CA ALA A 887 24.98 -11.39 21.22
C ALA A 887 23.99 -10.36 21.78
N ILE A 888 24.34 -9.07 21.78
CA ILE A 888 23.51 -8.00 22.35
C ILE A 888 22.59 -7.36 21.31
N ILE A 889 23.07 -7.11 20.07
CA ILE A 889 22.27 -6.37 19.10
C ILE A 889 21.25 -7.26 18.35
N PRO A 890 20.18 -6.69 17.78
CA PRO A 890 19.20 -7.44 17.00
C PRO A 890 19.82 -8.23 15.84
N LYS A 891 19.25 -9.40 15.52
CA LYS A 891 19.76 -10.32 14.48
C LYS A 891 19.82 -9.68 13.10
N ASP A 892 18.95 -8.73 12.83
CA ASP A 892 18.80 -7.99 11.58
C ASP A 892 19.61 -6.69 11.54
N MET A 893 20.25 -6.29 12.64
CA MET A 893 21.08 -5.08 12.74
C MET A 893 22.52 -5.35 12.27
N PRO A 894 23.06 -4.58 11.31
CA PRO A 894 24.42 -4.76 10.83
C PRO A 894 25.51 -4.48 11.89
N LEU A 895 26.56 -5.30 11.88
CA LEU A 895 27.80 -5.06 12.60
C LEU A 895 28.93 -4.71 11.66
N PHE A 896 29.58 -3.58 11.95
CA PHE A 896 30.74 -3.15 11.24
C PHE A 896 31.95 -3.33 12.15
N LEU A 897 33.11 -3.59 11.55
CA LEU A 897 34.39 -3.51 12.24
C LEU A 897 35.34 -2.72 11.37
N ARG A 898 35.99 -1.71 11.96
CA ARG A 898 37.04 -0.96 11.29
C ARG A 898 38.40 -1.53 11.64
N ILE A 899 39.24 -1.81 10.65
CA ILE A 899 40.57 -2.40 10.84
C ILE A 899 41.66 -1.57 10.17
N SER A 900 42.86 -1.57 10.77
CA SER A 900 44.08 -1.18 10.07
C SER A 900 44.67 -2.42 9.39
N ALA A 901 44.68 -2.45 8.05
CA ALA A 901 45.11 -3.64 7.31
C ALA A 901 46.61 -3.94 7.44
N THR A 902 47.43 -2.92 7.68
CA THR A 902 48.88 -3.00 7.90
C THR A 902 49.28 -1.85 8.81
N ASP A 903 50.35 -2.04 9.59
CA ASP A 903 51.02 -1.02 10.37
C ASP A 903 51.93 -0.09 9.55
N TRP A 904 52.30 -0.48 8.31
CA TRP A 904 53.31 0.19 7.46
C TRP A 904 54.72 0.22 8.06
N LEU A 905 55.14 -0.88 8.68
CA LEU A 905 56.44 -1.02 9.37
C LEU A 905 57.31 -2.13 8.78
N GLU A 906 56.85 -2.85 7.75
CA GLU A 906 57.52 -4.02 7.18
C GLU A 906 58.92 -3.72 6.62
N ASN A 907 59.22 -2.45 6.34
CA ASN A 907 60.50 -1.99 5.80
C ASN A 907 61.33 -1.17 6.82
N VAL A 908 60.96 -1.15 8.10
CA VAL A 908 61.71 -0.44 9.14
C VAL A 908 62.71 -1.40 9.79
N GLU A 909 64.02 -1.16 9.59
CA GLU A 909 65.09 -2.09 9.99
C GLU A 909 65.06 -2.48 11.49
N ASP A 910 64.70 -1.55 12.37
CA ASP A 910 64.70 -1.75 13.83
C ASP A 910 63.41 -2.38 14.38
N ILE A 911 62.43 -2.70 13.52
CA ILE A 911 61.14 -3.28 13.93
C ILE A 911 60.96 -4.63 13.21
N PRO A 912 61.32 -5.76 13.86
CA PRO A 912 61.39 -7.06 13.20
C PRO A 912 60.03 -7.70 12.90
N GLU A 913 58.96 -7.32 13.63
CA GLU A 913 57.61 -7.85 13.45
C GLU A 913 56.57 -6.73 13.63
N SER A 914 55.55 -6.70 12.77
CA SER A 914 54.42 -5.77 12.82
C SER A 914 53.14 -6.40 12.28
N TRP A 915 51.99 -5.74 12.41
CA TRP A 915 50.75 -6.21 11.82
C TRP A 915 50.77 -5.99 10.30
N THR A 916 50.56 -7.05 9.54
CA THR A 916 50.62 -7.00 8.07
C THR A 916 49.25 -7.28 7.44
N VAL A 917 49.16 -7.06 6.12
CA VAL A 917 47.97 -7.44 5.36
C VAL A 917 47.68 -8.94 5.47
N ASP A 918 48.70 -9.79 5.53
CA ASP A 918 48.50 -11.24 5.63
C ASP A 918 47.84 -11.63 6.96
N ASP A 919 48.12 -10.91 8.04
CA ASP A 919 47.44 -11.10 9.32
C ASP A 919 45.97 -10.66 9.25
N THR A 920 45.71 -9.55 8.55
CA THR A 920 44.33 -9.11 8.27
C THR A 920 43.56 -10.14 7.43
N LEU A 921 44.20 -10.76 6.45
CA LEU A 921 43.58 -11.79 5.60
C LEU A 921 43.30 -13.09 6.36
N LYS A 922 44.06 -13.41 7.41
CA LYS A 922 43.73 -14.50 8.35
C LYS A 922 42.56 -14.15 9.26
N LEU A 923 42.47 -12.89 9.70
CA LEU A 923 41.44 -12.45 10.65
C LEU A 923 40.07 -12.24 9.99
N ALA A 924 40.03 -11.68 8.77
CA ALA A 924 38.79 -11.28 8.12
C ALA A 924 37.76 -12.42 7.94
N PRO A 925 38.13 -13.66 7.55
CA PRO A 925 37.19 -14.78 7.51
C PRO A 925 36.59 -15.13 8.87
N LEU A 926 37.40 -15.07 9.94
CA LEU A 926 36.93 -15.34 11.31
C LEU A 926 35.93 -14.27 11.79
N LEU A 927 36.12 -13.02 11.38
CA LEU A 927 35.18 -11.94 11.66
C LEU A 927 33.85 -12.16 10.95
N ALA A 928 33.88 -12.58 9.68
CA ALA A 928 32.68 -12.94 8.93
C ALA A 928 31.92 -14.08 9.62
N GLU A 929 32.63 -15.14 10.04
CA GLU A 929 32.04 -16.28 10.76
C GLU A 929 31.39 -15.89 12.10
N LYS A 930 31.93 -14.88 12.78
CA LYS A 930 31.39 -14.36 14.04
C LYS A 930 30.30 -13.30 13.87
N GLY A 931 29.88 -13.03 12.63
CA GLY A 931 28.74 -12.18 12.32
C GLY A 931 29.07 -10.70 12.14
N VAL A 932 30.30 -10.35 11.74
CA VAL A 932 30.60 -9.04 11.16
C VAL A 932 30.04 -9.00 9.74
N ASP A 933 29.26 -7.96 9.44
CA ASP A 933 28.57 -7.82 8.16
C ASP A 933 29.33 -6.95 7.17
N LEU A 934 30.13 -6.00 7.67
CA LEU A 934 31.01 -5.16 6.85
C LEU A 934 32.35 -4.90 7.54
N LEU A 935 33.44 -5.00 6.77
CA LEU A 935 34.78 -4.57 7.20
C LEU A 935 35.14 -3.21 6.59
N ASP A 936 35.32 -2.18 7.43
CA ASP A 936 35.88 -0.87 7.04
C ASP A 936 37.41 -0.95 7.05
N VAL A 937 38.04 -0.95 5.88
CA VAL A 937 39.47 -1.21 5.73
C VAL A 937 40.26 0.10 5.65
N SER A 938 40.92 0.44 6.75
CA SER A 938 41.92 1.52 6.87
C SER A 938 43.32 0.93 7.08
N THR A 939 44.29 1.73 7.57
CA THR A 939 45.70 1.33 7.76
C THR A 939 46.38 2.20 8.83
N GLY A 940 47.49 1.70 9.37
CA GLY A 940 48.43 2.44 10.20
C GLY A 940 47.87 2.93 11.53
N GLY A 941 48.59 3.90 12.09
CA GLY A 941 48.32 4.59 13.35
C GLY A 941 49.07 4.04 14.57
N THR A 942 49.72 2.87 14.46
CA THR A 942 50.30 2.17 15.63
C THR A 942 51.65 2.73 16.08
N HIS A 943 52.49 3.25 15.17
CA HIS A 943 53.86 3.67 15.48
C HIS A 943 54.24 4.96 14.74
N PRO A 944 55.08 5.85 15.30
CA PRO A 944 55.52 7.08 14.63
C PRO A 944 56.34 6.85 13.35
N ASP A 945 57.15 5.78 13.30
CA ASP A 945 58.01 5.46 12.14
C ASP A 945 57.29 4.77 10.97
N GLN A 946 55.96 4.68 11.03
CA GLN A 946 55.17 4.13 9.94
C GLN A 946 55.28 4.98 8.66
N HIS A 947 55.29 4.33 7.50
CA HIS A 947 55.48 5.01 6.22
C HIS A 947 54.32 4.76 5.22
N PRO A 948 53.11 5.29 5.48
CA PRO A 948 52.00 5.14 4.55
C PRO A 948 52.26 5.90 3.25
N HIS A 949 52.12 5.23 2.11
CA HIS A 949 52.22 5.84 0.78
C HIS A 949 50.92 6.56 0.42
N VAL A 950 50.68 7.72 1.03
CA VAL A 950 49.41 8.45 0.88
C VAL A 950 49.24 9.00 -0.54
N GLY A 951 48.15 8.58 -1.18
CA GLY A 951 47.69 9.04 -2.49
C GLY A 951 46.21 8.69 -2.70
N PRO A 952 45.61 9.00 -3.86
CA PRO A 952 44.22 8.66 -4.14
C PRO A 952 43.94 7.17 -3.95
N ALA A 953 42.91 6.83 -3.17
CA ALA A 953 42.50 5.45 -2.85
C ALA A 953 43.64 4.53 -2.33
N TYR A 954 44.66 5.07 -1.66
CA TYR A 954 45.86 4.30 -1.27
C TYR A 954 45.59 3.08 -0.36
N GLN A 955 44.45 3.02 0.32
CA GLN A 955 44.07 1.87 1.16
C GLN A 955 43.19 0.85 0.42
N ALA A 956 42.64 1.21 -0.75
CA ALA A 956 41.80 0.31 -1.55
C ALA A 956 42.49 -1.00 -1.93
N PRO A 957 43.81 -1.06 -2.24
CA PRO A 957 44.49 -2.33 -2.52
C PRO A 957 44.35 -3.36 -1.38
N PHE A 958 44.31 -2.92 -0.13
CA PHE A 958 44.09 -3.81 1.01
C PHE A 958 42.63 -4.28 1.09
N ALA A 959 41.68 -3.36 0.90
CA ALA A 959 40.26 -3.69 0.85
C ALA A 959 39.94 -4.72 -0.25
N ILE A 960 40.58 -4.59 -1.42
CA ILE A 960 40.42 -5.53 -2.54
C ILE A 960 40.93 -6.93 -2.15
N LYS A 961 42.10 -7.04 -1.53
CA LYS A 961 42.63 -8.32 -1.04
C LYS A 961 41.70 -8.95 0.00
N VAL A 962 41.18 -8.15 0.94
CA VAL A 962 40.19 -8.62 1.93
C VAL A 962 38.94 -9.12 1.23
N LYS A 963 38.39 -8.36 0.27
CA LYS A 963 37.19 -8.74 -0.47
C LYS A 963 37.36 -10.07 -1.21
N GLN A 964 38.54 -10.30 -1.80
CA GLN A 964 38.88 -11.57 -2.43
C GLN A 964 38.91 -12.73 -1.43
N ALA A 965 39.38 -12.51 -0.20
CA ALA A 965 39.44 -13.53 0.83
C ALA A 965 38.07 -13.89 1.43
N VAL A 966 37.17 -12.92 1.59
CA VAL A 966 35.86 -13.13 2.25
C VAL A 966 34.69 -13.34 1.29
N GLY A 967 34.84 -12.94 0.03
CA GLY A 967 33.82 -13.11 -1.01
C GLY A 967 32.50 -12.43 -0.64
N SER A 968 31.40 -13.18 -0.70
CA SER A 968 30.05 -12.72 -0.33
C SER A 968 29.72 -12.87 1.16
N LYS A 969 30.58 -13.49 1.97
CA LYS A 969 30.29 -13.75 3.39
C LYS A 969 30.25 -12.48 4.24
N MET A 970 30.96 -11.44 3.83
CA MET A 970 31.05 -10.15 4.51
C MET A 970 31.28 -9.06 3.45
N ALA A 971 30.61 -7.92 3.60
CA ALA A 971 30.83 -6.76 2.75
C ALA A 971 32.18 -6.09 3.09
N VAL A 972 32.78 -5.41 2.12
CA VAL A 972 34.04 -4.70 2.34
C VAL A 972 33.93 -3.26 1.86
N GLY A 973 34.22 -2.34 2.78
CA GLY A 973 34.27 -0.91 2.54
C GLY A 973 35.70 -0.41 2.31
N ALA A 974 35.87 0.55 1.41
CA ALA A 974 37.14 1.25 1.22
C ALA A 974 37.05 2.71 1.66
N VAL A 975 38.10 3.17 2.35
CA VAL A 975 38.31 4.55 2.79
C VAL A 975 39.71 5.03 2.39
N GLY A 976 39.94 6.33 2.35
CA GLY A 976 41.28 6.92 2.19
C GLY A 976 41.46 7.64 0.87
N VAL A 977 41.36 8.98 0.91
CA VAL A 977 41.58 9.88 -0.25
C VAL A 977 40.78 9.43 -1.48
N ILE A 978 39.48 9.20 -1.31
CA ILE A 978 38.55 8.98 -2.42
C ILE A 978 38.02 10.35 -2.83
N GLU A 979 38.60 10.91 -3.91
CA GLU A 979 38.51 12.34 -4.20
C GLU A 979 37.33 12.73 -5.11
N ASN A 980 36.82 11.79 -5.91
CA ASN A 980 35.80 12.05 -6.91
C ASN A 980 34.87 10.85 -7.12
N ALA A 981 33.71 11.12 -7.73
CA ALA A 981 32.66 10.14 -7.92
C ALA A 981 33.08 9.01 -8.87
N LYS A 982 33.88 9.32 -9.90
CA LYS A 982 34.38 8.31 -10.84
C LYS A 982 35.26 7.26 -10.16
N LEU A 983 36.21 7.70 -9.34
CA LEU A 983 37.08 6.81 -8.56
C LEU A 983 36.26 5.97 -7.58
N ALA A 984 35.31 6.60 -6.87
CA ALA A 984 34.42 5.89 -5.96
C ALA A 984 33.60 4.79 -6.68
N ASN A 985 33.06 5.09 -7.86
CA ASN A 985 32.29 4.11 -8.63
C ASN A 985 33.18 3.01 -9.23
N ASP A 986 34.38 3.35 -9.72
CA ASP A 986 35.32 2.37 -10.27
C ASP A 986 35.72 1.32 -9.23
N LEU A 987 35.96 1.72 -7.98
CA LEU A 987 36.25 0.82 -6.87
C LEU A 987 35.10 -0.18 -6.60
N LEU A 988 33.86 0.21 -6.85
CA LEU A 988 32.70 -0.67 -6.68
C LEU A 988 32.47 -1.58 -7.90
N GLU A 989 32.53 -1.03 -9.11
CA GLU A 989 32.21 -1.75 -10.35
C GLU A 989 33.35 -2.65 -10.81
N LYS A 990 34.59 -2.14 -10.82
CA LYS A 990 35.76 -2.84 -11.36
C LYS A 990 36.43 -3.71 -10.32
N ASP A 991 36.55 -3.20 -9.09
CA ASP A 991 37.32 -3.87 -8.04
C ASP A 991 36.45 -4.70 -7.08
N GLY A 992 35.12 -4.69 -7.29
CA GLY A 992 34.18 -5.58 -6.59
C GLY A 992 33.89 -5.22 -5.14
N LEU A 993 34.28 -4.02 -4.68
CA LEU A 993 33.98 -3.54 -3.33
C LEU A 993 32.49 -3.23 -3.16
N ASP A 994 32.04 -3.13 -1.91
CA ASP A 994 30.62 -3.03 -1.59
C ASP A 994 30.20 -1.62 -1.17
N LEU A 995 31.07 -0.89 -0.48
CA LEU A 995 30.79 0.42 0.11
C LEU A 995 31.96 1.39 -0.02
N ILE A 996 31.68 2.66 -0.27
CA ILE A 996 32.66 3.75 -0.29
C ILE A 996 32.48 4.61 0.94
N ILE A 997 33.54 4.74 1.72
CA ILE A 997 33.55 5.45 3.00
C ILE A 997 34.36 6.73 2.82
N VAL A 998 33.73 7.87 3.10
CA VAL A 998 34.31 9.19 2.84
C VAL A 998 34.35 10.02 4.12
N GLY A 999 35.53 10.52 4.45
CA GLY A 999 35.73 11.43 5.59
C GLY A 999 35.77 12.90 5.14
N ARG A 1000 36.98 13.42 4.91
CA ARG A 1000 37.25 14.83 4.56
C ARG A 1000 36.38 15.42 3.44
N GLY A 1001 35.94 14.60 2.49
CA GLY A 1001 35.01 15.03 1.43
C GLY A 1001 33.71 15.62 1.98
N PHE A 1002 33.10 14.98 2.98
CA PHE A 1002 31.88 15.47 3.62
C PHE A 1002 32.12 16.70 4.51
N GLN A 1003 33.29 16.79 5.16
CA GLN A 1003 33.66 18.00 5.93
C GLN A 1003 33.77 19.23 5.02
N LYS A 1004 34.33 19.06 3.82
CA LYS A 1004 34.44 20.14 2.83
C LYS A 1004 33.11 20.44 2.15
N ASN A 1005 32.29 19.41 1.92
CA ASN A 1005 31.01 19.52 1.23
C ASN A 1005 29.95 18.59 1.86
N PRO A 1006 29.07 19.10 2.73
CA PRO A 1006 27.95 18.31 3.27
C PRO A 1006 27.01 17.78 2.18
N GLY A 1007 26.93 18.44 1.01
CA GLY A 1007 26.18 18.00 -0.16
C GLY A 1007 26.94 17.06 -1.11
N LEU A 1008 27.96 16.34 -0.62
CA LEU A 1008 28.84 15.51 -1.46
C LEU A 1008 28.08 14.53 -2.36
N VAL A 1009 27.08 13.85 -1.82
CA VAL A 1009 26.27 12.86 -2.57
C VAL A 1009 25.60 13.50 -3.79
N PHE A 1010 25.10 14.74 -3.63
CA PHE A 1010 24.52 15.49 -4.73
C PHE A 1010 25.58 15.89 -5.77
N ALA A 1011 26.73 16.41 -5.31
CA ALA A 1011 27.83 16.77 -6.20
C ALA A 1011 28.39 15.57 -6.99
N TRP A 1012 28.43 14.39 -6.38
CA TRP A 1012 28.83 13.15 -7.05
C TRP A 1012 27.76 12.63 -8.01
N GLY A 1013 26.49 12.89 -7.72
CA GLY A 1013 25.40 12.66 -8.65
C GLY A 1013 25.59 13.47 -9.92
N ASP A 1014 25.83 14.79 -9.77
CA ASP A 1014 26.11 15.69 -10.89
C ASP A 1014 27.33 15.25 -11.70
N GLU A 1015 28.43 14.86 -11.02
CA GLU A 1015 29.66 14.39 -11.67
C GLU A 1015 29.44 13.13 -12.54
N LEU A 1016 28.59 12.20 -12.09
CA LEU A 1016 28.27 10.96 -12.81
C LEU A 1016 27.03 11.08 -13.72
N GLY A 1017 26.40 12.26 -13.80
CA GLY A 1017 25.16 12.46 -14.56
C GLY A 1017 23.97 11.68 -13.98
N VAL A 1018 23.93 11.49 -12.66
CA VAL A 1018 22.85 10.82 -11.92
C VAL A 1018 21.99 11.85 -11.23
N HIS A 1019 20.70 11.89 -11.58
CA HIS A 1019 19.72 12.65 -10.82
C HIS A 1019 19.49 11.98 -9.46
N VAL A 1020 19.80 12.67 -8.38
CA VAL A 1020 19.54 12.18 -7.01
C VAL A 1020 18.41 12.97 -6.37
N ASN A 1021 17.60 12.26 -5.58
CA ASN A 1021 16.55 12.87 -4.79
C ASN A 1021 17.17 13.81 -3.75
N MET A 1022 16.61 15.00 -3.64
CA MET A 1022 17.01 16.01 -2.66
C MET A 1022 15.89 16.17 -1.61
N PRO A 1023 16.20 16.66 -0.40
CA PRO A 1023 15.19 16.93 0.60
C PRO A 1023 14.08 17.83 0.06
N ASN A 1024 12.83 17.45 0.34
CA ASN A 1024 11.62 18.13 -0.14
C ASN A 1024 11.66 19.65 0.05
N GLN A 1025 12.25 20.11 1.15
CA GLN A 1025 12.37 21.51 1.57
C GLN A 1025 13.19 22.37 0.61
N ILE A 1026 14.20 21.78 -0.06
CA ILE A 1026 15.20 22.53 -0.85
C ILE A 1026 15.22 22.14 -2.33
N ARG A 1027 14.66 20.98 -2.70
CA ARG A 1027 14.75 20.44 -4.07
C ARG A 1027 14.20 21.37 -5.15
N TRP A 1028 13.18 22.17 -4.84
CA TRP A 1028 12.52 23.05 -5.79
C TRP A 1028 13.45 24.15 -6.36
N GLY A 1029 14.51 24.51 -5.62
CA GLY A 1029 15.52 25.48 -6.07
C GLY A 1029 16.42 24.96 -7.19
N PHE A 1030 16.51 23.63 -7.35
CA PHE A 1030 17.39 22.97 -8.30
C PHE A 1030 16.61 22.22 -9.40
N GLY A 1031 15.48 21.57 -9.04
CA GLY A 1031 14.64 20.79 -9.96
C GLY A 1031 13.37 21.50 -10.48
N GLY A 1032 13.12 22.74 -10.04
CA GLY A 1032 11.90 23.50 -10.35
C GLY A 1032 10.70 23.14 -9.44
N ARG A 1033 9.63 23.94 -9.54
CA ARG A 1033 8.43 23.79 -8.69
C ARG A 1033 7.49 22.70 -9.23
N GLY A 1034 7.09 21.75 -8.39
CA GLY A 1034 6.00 20.81 -8.66
C GLY A 1034 6.26 19.79 -9.78
N LYS A 1035 7.51 19.62 -10.23
CA LYS A 1035 7.87 18.62 -11.24
C LYS A 1035 8.09 17.25 -10.60
N SER A 1036 7.57 16.20 -11.23
CA SER A 1036 7.93 14.81 -10.92
C SER A 1036 9.42 14.61 -11.23
N ALA A 1037 10.16 14.02 -10.30
CA ALA A 1037 11.63 13.98 -10.32
C ALA A 1037 12.22 12.72 -11.01
N GLY A 1038 11.39 11.85 -11.59
CA GLY A 1038 11.80 10.56 -12.15
C GLY A 1038 11.42 9.38 -11.25
N LYS A 1039 11.60 8.14 -11.74
CA LYS A 1039 11.28 6.91 -10.97
C LYS A 1039 12.44 6.59 -10.01
N PRO A 1040 12.21 6.41 -8.70
CA PRO A 1040 13.29 6.12 -7.78
C PRO A 1040 13.87 4.71 -7.98
N VAL A 1041 15.19 4.59 -7.86
CA VAL A 1041 15.89 3.30 -7.86
C VAL A 1041 15.91 2.75 -6.44
N THR A 1042 15.02 1.79 -6.19
CA THR A 1042 14.84 1.15 -4.88
C THR A 1042 15.14 -0.35 -4.89
N GLU A 1043 15.43 -0.92 -6.06
CA GLU A 1043 15.74 -2.34 -6.22
C GLU A 1043 17.13 -2.66 -5.66
N VAL A 1044 17.24 -3.76 -4.92
CA VAL A 1044 18.44 -4.16 -4.19
C VAL A 1044 19.23 -5.17 -5.02
N PRO A 1045 20.53 -4.95 -5.27
CA PRO A 1045 21.44 -6.03 -5.64
C PRO A 1045 21.62 -6.92 -4.40
N GLU A 1046 21.08 -8.14 -4.46
CA GLU A 1046 21.23 -9.15 -3.40
C GLU A 1046 22.72 -9.38 -3.12
N LEU A 1047 23.14 -9.13 -1.87
CA LEU A 1047 24.50 -9.45 -1.42
C LEU A 1047 24.48 -10.29 -0.14
N ILE A 1048 23.47 -10.18 0.74
CA ILE A 1048 23.40 -10.96 1.99
C ILE A 1048 21.93 -11.17 2.42
N GLY A 1049 21.48 -12.44 2.44
CA GLY A 1049 20.21 -12.91 3.03
C GLY A 1049 19.77 -14.25 2.43
N THR A 1050 20.22 -15.41 2.92
CA THR A 1050 19.66 -16.17 4.06
C THR A 1050 20.68 -17.25 4.50
N PRO A 1051 20.55 -17.84 5.71
CA PRO A 1051 21.64 -18.14 6.66
C PRO A 1051 22.74 -19.10 6.21
#